data_AF-A0A1Y2GLG4-F1
#
_entry.id   AF-A0A1Y2GLG4-F1
#
_cell.length_a   1.000
_cell.length_b   1.000
_cell.length_c   1.000
_cell.angle_alpha   90.00
_cell.angle_beta   90.00
_cell.angle_gamma   90.00
#
_symmetry.space_group_name_H-M   'P 1'
#
loop_
_entity.id
_entity.type
_entity.pdbx_description
1 polymer ?
#
loop_
_entity_poly.entity_id
_entity_poly.type
_entity_poly.pdbx_seq_one_letter_code
_entity_poly.pdbx_strand_id
1 'polypeptide(L)'
;MAPRKRNKAPKQSNSYNNDTDTVNGVEDDHSKKCSDTAQEIEEALTKLSNTLPIDSKLRVRHPSLSRNPSVADYLHRALFVPDPDSQELKRKHAPPGTRRRVVLLFGILIGMALATLLMQQTRDAAYIEAFSHYFQDFDLASMVPTGMIPEEFIGNVSAMFKPEILTEEQFYPGEELRVKYGYRPKYPVTMIPGIVSTGLESWSTTHNCSQKYFRKRMWGTTTMFKAVLLDKECWITNMRLDSATGLDPEGVRLRAAQGLEAADYLVPGYWVWAPIIKNLAAIGYDNNNMYLAAYDWRLAFSNLEVRDNYFSRLKSSLEMSLKITGEKHVLVAHSMGSLVLYYFFKWVESDLGGKGGPNWVRDHVHSFVNIAGPMLGVPKTLAAVLSGEVRDTAQLGVVSAYVLEKFFSRRERADLFRSWGGLSSMIPKGGDRVWGSIKGAPDDGTHDEEETLVKEKIAKHEEVPDAISKKKRSDRKSPTFGAMLAFAQGSNMDHHTMDDSMQLLSKMAGNDFNTMLTKNYTVGASVTQAQMDKTNKLPTSWSNPLEASLPNAPNMKIYCLYGVGKSTERSYTYNRMSDFTPPILDQRPGNVSDETGRVPNIYIDTSVHDDKLGISYGVHQGDGDGTVPLLSTGYMCVEGWKKKLYNPAGIKVITREFTHHSSPSPVDIRGGKRTADHVDILGNYQVTRDLLAIVAGRDGEGLEEQIFSKIREYSTKVDL
;
A
#
# COMPACT_ATOMS: atom_id res chain seq x y z
N MET A 1 -61.81 29.74 37.11
CA MET A 1 -61.05 30.95 37.46
C MET A 1 -59.89 31.08 36.47
N ALA A 2 -59.98 32.10 35.61
CA ALA A 2 -58.93 32.59 34.69
C ALA A 2 -58.27 33.83 35.35
N PRO A 3 -57.32 34.61 34.75
CA PRO A 3 -56.92 34.67 33.32
C PRO A 3 -55.39 34.80 33.07
N ARG A 4 -54.79 34.46 31.91
CA ARG A 4 -54.85 35.00 30.52
C ARG A 4 -54.61 36.51 30.38
N LYS A 5 -53.55 36.91 29.65
CA LYS A 5 -53.58 38.05 28.72
C LYS A 5 -52.67 37.81 27.50
N ARG A 6 -53.32 37.80 26.33
CA ARG A 6 -52.80 38.06 24.97
C ARG A 6 -52.73 39.58 24.74
N ASN A 7 -51.90 40.00 23.79
CA ASN A 7 -52.16 41.05 22.77
C ASN A 7 -50.85 41.24 21.97
N LYS A 8 -50.78 41.63 20.70
CA LYS A 8 -51.67 41.72 19.52
C LYS A 8 -50.70 42.19 18.41
N ALA A 9 -50.82 41.66 17.19
CA ALA A 9 -50.24 42.28 16.00
C ALA A 9 -51.02 43.55 15.61
N PRO A 10 -50.51 44.33 14.64
CA PRO A 10 -51.33 44.62 13.48
C PRO A 10 -50.62 44.45 12.12
N LYS A 11 -51.45 44.09 11.13
CA LYS A 11 -51.22 44.09 9.67
C LYS A 11 -51.39 45.51 9.09
N GLN A 12 -50.79 45.75 7.92
CA GLN A 12 -51.35 46.39 6.69
C GLN A 12 -50.16 46.60 5.71
N SER A 13 -50.07 46.06 4.48
CA SER A 13 -50.91 46.05 3.26
C SER A 13 -50.51 47.13 2.23
N ASN A 14 -50.61 46.74 0.94
CA ASN A 14 -50.47 47.47 -0.33
C ASN A 14 -49.06 47.36 -0.96
N SER A 15 -48.80 46.61 -2.04
CA SER A 15 -49.39 46.52 -3.39
C SER A 15 -49.35 47.83 -4.17
N TYR A 16 -48.55 47.91 -5.24
CA TYR A 16 -48.95 48.37 -6.57
C TYR A 16 -47.87 48.08 -7.64
N ASN A 17 -48.33 47.37 -8.65
CA ASN A 17 -47.96 47.15 -10.06
C ASN A 17 -46.72 47.81 -10.72
N ASN A 18 -46.09 46.97 -11.55
CA ASN A 18 -45.65 47.12 -12.96
C ASN A 18 -45.26 48.51 -13.49
N ASP A 19 -44.07 48.57 -14.08
CA ASP A 19 -43.92 48.89 -15.51
C ASP A 19 -42.62 48.31 -16.08
N THR A 20 -42.75 47.76 -17.28
CA THR A 20 -41.71 47.32 -18.21
C THR A 20 -41.04 48.54 -18.86
N ASP A 21 -39.72 48.57 -18.95
CA ASP A 21 -39.00 48.74 -20.22
C ASP A 21 -37.48 48.59 -20.08
N THR A 22 -36.93 47.93 -21.10
CA THR A 22 -35.55 47.73 -21.58
C THR A 22 -34.40 48.56 -20.98
N VAL A 23 -33.22 47.94 -20.83
CA VAL A 23 -31.99 48.26 -21.60
C VAL A 23 -30.86 47.27 -21.24
N ASN A 24 -30.32 46.63 -22.28
CA ASN A 24 -29.06 45.89 -22.29
C ASN A 24 -27.89 46.83 -22.00
N GLY A 25 -26.90 46.37 -21.23
CA GLY A 25 -25.53 46.91 -21.31
C GLY A 25 -24.87 47.20 -19.98
N VAL A 26 -24.31 46.17 -19.33
CA VAL A 26 -23.15 46.31 -18.44
C VAL A 26 -22.36 44.99 -18.48
N GLU A 27 -21.61 44.77 -19.57
CA GLU A 27 -20.62 43.68 -19.61
C GLU A 27 -19.39 44.04 -20.48
N ASP A 28 -19.03 45.33 -20.57
CA ASP A 28 -18.01 45.80 -21.53
C ASP A 28 -16.97 46.81 -20.97
N ASP A 29 -16.87 46.99 -19.64
CA ASP A 29 -15.92 47.97 -19.05
C ASP A 29 -14.70 47.36 -18.33
N HIS A 30 -14.59 46.02 -18.29
CA HIS A 30 -13.42 45.33 -17.72
C HIS A 30 -12.46 44.75 -18.78
N SER A 31 -12.90 44.56 -20.03
CA SER A 31 -12.04 44.08 -21.13
C SER A 31 -11.20 45.20 -21.77
N LYS A 32 -11.68 46.46 -21.74
CA LYS A 32 -10.95 47.63 -22.26
C LYS A 32 -9.79 48.07 -21.37
N LYS A 33 -9.94 48.00 -20.05
CA LYS A 33 -8.87 48.42 -19.12
C LYS A 33 -7.64 47.52 -19.11
N CYS A 34 -7.74 46.25 -19.53
CA CYS A 34 -6.58 45.37 -19.68
C CYS A 34 -5.88 45.50 -21.04
N SER A 35 -6.57 45.99 -22.07
CA SER A 35 -6.01 46.22 -23.41
C SER A 35 -5.09 47.44 -23.44
N ASP A 36 -5.48 48.53 -22.78
CA ASP A 36 -4.72 49.79 -22.81
C ASP A 36 -3.42 49.72 -21.99
N THR A 37 -3.38 48.90 -20.93
CA THR A 37 -2.16 48.70 -20.11
C THR A 37 -1.11 47.84 -20.81
N ALA A 38 -1.53 46.94 -21.71
CA ALA A 38 -0.60 46.10 -22.48
C ALA A 38 0.10 46.91 -23.58
N GLN A 39 -0.60 47.89 -24.17
CA GLN A 39 -0.08 48.74 -25.25
C GLN A 39 0.92 49.79 -24.72
N GLU A 40 0.74 50.31 -23.50
CA GLU A 40 1.70 51.23 -22.86
C GLU A 40 3.02 50.54 -22.43
N ILE A 41 2.97 49.25 -22.07
CA ILE A 41 4.16 48.47 -21.71
C ILE A 41 5.01 48.15 -22.94
N GLU A 42 4.38 47.89 -24.08
CA GLU A 42 5.06 47.61 -25.35
C GLU A 42 5.76 48.86 -25.93
N GLU A 43 5.15 50.04 -25.79
CA GLU A 43 5.80 51.32 -26.15
C GLU A 43 6.96 51.69 -25.21
N ALA A 44 6.91 51.32 -23.93
CA ALA A 44 8.00 51.56 -22.97
C ALA A 44 9.21 50.66 -23.24
N LEU A 45 8.99 49.39 -23.60
CA LEU A 45 10.06 48.44 -23.95
C LEU A 45 10.74 48.80 -25.29
N THR A 46 9.98 49.39 -26.23
CA THR A 46 10.50 49.84 -27.52
C THR A 46 11.37 51.10 -27.39
N LYS A 47 11.12 51.95 -26.38
CA LYS A 47 11.96 53.12 -26.06
C LYS A 47 13.25 52.76 -25.31
N LEU A 48 13.24 51.70 -24.51
CA LEU A 48 14.43 51.21 -23.78
C LEU A 48 15.45 50.50 -24.68
N SER A 49 15.02 49.94 -25.82
CA SER A 49 15.92 49.33 -26.81
C SER A 49 16.74 50.33 -27.63
N ASN A 50 16.44 51.63 -27.58
CA ASN A 50 17.04 52.67 -28.44
C ASN A 50 18.07 53.58 -27.74
N THR A 51 18.54 53.22 -26.54
CA THR A 51 19.59 53.96 -25.84
C THR A 51 20.61 53.00 -25.25
N LEU A 52 21.60 52.57 -26.04
CA LEU A 52 22.96 52.23 -25.60
C LEU A 52 23.87 51.98 -26.83
N PRO A 53 25.06 52.59 -26.94
CA PRO A 53 25.89 52.54 -28.13
C PRO A 53 26.84 51.33 -28.18
N ILE A 54 27.06 50.85 -29.41
CA ILE A 54 28.07 49.86 -29.80
C ILE A 54 29.45 50.53 -29.80
N ASP A 55 30.45 49.86 -29.20
CA ASP A 55 31.84 50.07 -29.60
C ASP A 55 32.38 48.85 -30.36
N SER A 56 33.29 49.17 -31.25
CA SER A 56 33.57 48.52 -32.53
C SER A 56 34.86 47.71 -32.50
N LYS A 57 34.89 46.57 -33.19
CA LYS A 57 36.01 46.17 -34.07
C LYS A 57 35.75 44.86 -34.84
N LEU A 58 36.04 44.96 -36.15
CA LEU A 58 36.41 43.92 -37.13
C LEU A 58 35.31 43.17 -37.92
N ARG A 59 34.96 43.78 -39.07
CA ARG A 59 34.77 43.26 -40.45
C ARG A 59 34.85 41.72 -40.61
N VAL A 60 33.99 41.04 -41.39
CA VAL A 60 33.87 41.13 -42.88
C VAL A 60 32.53 40.52 -43.39
N ARG A 61 31.82 41.32 -44.22
CA ARG A 61 30.89 41.02 -45.35
C ARG A 61 29.96 39.78 -45.37
N HIS A 62 28.64 40.07 -45.34
CA HIS A 62 27.54 39.31 -45.98
C HIS A 62 27.46 39.60 -47.51
N PRO A 63 26.83 38.72 -48.32
CA PRO A 63 25.38 38.79 -48.63
C PRO A 63 24.73 37.39 -48.65
N SER A 64 23.43 37.13 -48.57
CA SER A 64 22.18 37.87 -48.40
C SER A 64 21.05 36.81 -48.32
N LEU A 65 20.02 37.07 -47.49
CA LEU A 65 18.59 36.73 -47.68
C LEU A 65 18.18 35.33 -48.18
N SER A 66 17.41 34.58 -47.39
CA SER A 66 15.94 34.59 -47.34
C SER A 66 15.37 33.28 -46.76
N ARG A 67 14.12 33.40 -46.30
CA ARG A 67 13.26 32.52 -45.50
C ARG A 67 13.06 31.11 -46.06
N ASN A 68 13.00 30.11 -45.16
CA ASN A 68 12.34 28.83 -45.40
C ASN A 68 11.14 28.66 -44.44
N PRO A 69 9.96 28.22 -44.93
CA PRO A 69 8.76 28.02 -44.14
C PRO A 69 8.63 26.60 -43.56
N SER A 70 7.62 26.47 -42.70
CA SER A 70 7.29 25.36 -41.81
C SER A 70 6.84 24.05 -42.46
N VAL A 71 7.11 22.98 -41.71
CA VAL A 71 6.75 21.54 -41.67
C VAL A 71 5.39 21.06 -42.25
N ALA A 72 4.56 21.88 -42.89
CA ALA A 72 3.31 21.45 -43.51
C ALA A 72 3.48 20.78 -44.91
N ASP A 73 4.65 20.87 -45.52
CA ASP A 73 4.89 20.40 -46.90
C ASP A 73 5.26 18.91 -47.05
N TYR A 74 5.47 18.17 -45.95
CA TYR A 74 5.92 16.77 -46.05
C TYR A 74 4.80 15.72 -46.03
N LEU A 75 3.56 16.09 -45.71
CA LEU A 75 2.47 15.13 -45.51
C LEU A 75 1.54 14.91 -46.72
N HIS A 76 1.79 15.55 -47.86
CA HIS A 76 0.86 15.51 -49.01
C HIS A 76 1.28 14.67 -50.23
N ARG A 77 2.36 13.86 -50.15
CA ARG A 77 2.95 13.23 -51.35
C ARG A 77 2.99 11.70 -51.42
N ALA A 78 2.17 10.99 -50.65
CA ALA A 78 2.21 9.52 -50.61
C ALA A 78 0.89 8.81 -50.99
N LEU A 79 0.06 9.38 -51.87
CA LEU A 79 -1.10 8.70 -52.43
C LEU A 79 -1.37 9.23 -53.85
N PHE A 80 -1.11 8.45 -54.91
CA PHE A 80 -1.96 8.32 -56.10
C PHE A 80 -1.44 7.24 -57.08
N VAL A 81 -2.43 6.63 -57.74
CA VAL A 81 -2.46 5.43 -58.61
C VAL A 81 -1.97 5.73 -60.05
N PRO A 82 -1.40 4.77 -60.82
CA PRO A 82 -1.07 4.98 -62.24
C PRO A 82 -2.11 4.37 -63.21
N ASP A 83 -2.30 5.02 -64.37
CA ASP A 83 -3.05 4.54 -65.55
C ASP A 83 -2.29 4.96 -66.86
N PRO A 84 -2.60 4.46 -68.08
CA PRO A 84 -1.84 3.43 -68.80
C PRO A 84 -1.27 3.90 -70.17
N ASP A 85 -0.66 2.96 -70.91
CA ASP A 85 -0.10 3.04 -72.28
C ASP A 85 1.26 3.77 -72.43
N SER A 86 2.31 3.26 -73.11
CA SER A 86 2.50 2.07 -73.94
C SER A 86 4.01 1.83 -74.21
N GLN A 87 4.31 0.62 -74.69
CA GLN A 87 5.50 0.17 -75.45
C GLN A 87 6.60 -0.64 -74.75
N GLU A 88 6.38 -1.96 -74.81
CA GLU A 88 7.29 -3.06 -75.13
C GLU A 88 8.81 -2.84 -75.11
N LEU A 89 9.49 -3.61 -74.26
CA LEU A 89 10.81 -4.20 -74.57
C LEU A 89 11.02 -5.54 -73.82
N LYS A 90 10.75 -6.61 -74.57
CA LYS A 90 11.31 -7.98 -74.55
C LYS A 90 11.78 -8.58 -73.20
N ARG A 91 11.00 -9.57 -72.74
CA ARG A 91 11.28 -10.53 -71.67
C ARG A 91 12.58 -11.33 -71.91
N LYS A 92 13.44 -11.42 -70.88
CA LYS A 92 14.28 -12.60 -70.62
C LYS A 92 13.93 -13.14 -69.23
N HIS A 93 13.62 -14.44 -69.18
CA HIS A 93 13.17 -15.17 -67.99
C HIS A 93 14.29 -15.32 -66.96
N ALA A 94 13.99 -15.04 -65.69
CA ALA A 94 14.78 -15.46 -64.53
C ALA A 94 13.82 -16.05 -63.46
N PRO A 95 14.20 -17.12 -62.73
CA PRO A 95 13.28 -17.90 -61.89
C PRO A 95 12.87 -17.17 -60.60
N PRO A 96 11.70 -17.49 -60.00
CA PRO A 96 11.17 -16.76 -58.86
C PRO A 96 11.98 -17.05 -57.59
N GLY A 97 12.75 -16.07 -57.14
CA GLY A 97 13.52 -16.14 -55.90
C GLY A 97 12.63 -16.06 -54.66
N THR A 98 12.12 -17.20 -54.19
CA THR A 98 11.51 -17.38 -52.86
C THR A 98 12.44 -16.88 -51.74
N ARG A 99 13.77 -16.91 -51.94
CA ARG A 99 14.77 -16.34 -51.01
C ARG A 99 14.64 -14.83 -50.80
N ARG A 100 14.28 -14.03 -51.81
CA ARG A 100 14.21 -12.56 -51.65
C ARG A 100 13.04 -12.12 -50.77
N ARG A 101 11.90 -12.84 -50.83
CA ARG A 101 10.74 -12.56 -49.98
C ARG A 101 10.97 -12.98 -48.52
N VAL A 102 11.65 -14.10 -48.29
CA VAL A 102 12.04 -14.54 -46.95
C VAL A 102 13.06 -13.58 -46.32
N VAL A 103 14.07 -13.14 -47.09
CA VAL A 103 15.06 -12.16 -46.61
C VAL A 103 14.43 -10.80 -46.29
N LEU A 104 13.44 -10.36 -47.08
CA LEU A 104 12.69 -9.13 -46.81
C LEU A 104 11.87 -9.24 -45.52
N LEU A 105 11.18 -10.36 -45.30
CA LEU A 105 10.39 -10.60 -44.09
C LEU A 105 11.29 -10.68 -42.84
N PHE A 106 12.44 -11.36 -42.93
CA PHE A 106 13.44 -11.35 -41.85
C PHE A 106 14.03 -9.97 -41.63
N GLY A 107 14.29 -9.20 -42.69
CA GLY A 107 14.77 -7.81 -42.59
C GLY A 107 13.77 -6.89 -41.91
N ILE A 108 12.47 -7.05 -42.15
CA ILE A 108 11.41 -6.30 -41.47
C ILE A 108 11.31 -6.71 -39.99
N LEU A 109 11.37 -8.00 -39.67
CA LEU A 109 11.35 -8.49 -38.29
C LEU A 109 12.57 -8.00 -37.50
N ILE A 110 13.76 -8.07 -38.09
CA ILE A 110 15.00 -7.54 -37.49
C ILE A 110 14.92 -6.02 -37.38
N GLY A 111 14.39 -5.33 -38.39
CA GLY A 111 14.20 -3.87 -38.36
C GLY A 111 13.23 -3.42 -37.28
N MET A 112 12.12 -4.14 -37.07
CA MET A 112 11.19 -3.89 -35.97
C MET A 112 11.81 -4.26 -34.61
N ALA A 113 12.59 -5.35 -34.53
CA ALA A 113 13.33 -5.70 -33.31
C ALA A 113 14.39 -4.64 -32.96
N LEU A 114 15.13 -4.12 -33.96
CA LEU A 114 16.10 -3.05 -33.78
C LEU A 114 15.41 -1.72 -33.42
N ALA A 115 14.31 -1.39 -34.09
CA ALA A 115 13.54 -0.19 -33.80
C ALA A 115 12.94 -0.24 -32.39
N THR A 116 12.43 -1.39 -31.95
CA THR A 116 11.96 -1.56 -30.58
C THR A 116 13.10 -1.50 -29.57
N LEU A 117 14.26 -2.12 -29.83
CA LEU A 117 15.45 -1.99 -29.00
C LEU A 117 15.96 -0.55 -28.92
N LEU A 118 16.01 0.18 -30.03
CA LEU A 118 16.44 1.58 -30.09
C LEU A 118 15.40 2.51 -29.46
N MET A 119 14.11 2.25 -29.63
CA MET A 119 13.03 2.97 -28.93
C MET A 119 13.07 2.70 -27.42
N GLN A 120 13.42 1.47 -27.01
CA GLN A 120 13.56 1.10 -25.61
C GLN A 120 14.81 1.77 -25.00
N GLN A 121 15.93 1.76 -25.72
CA GLN A 121 17.16 2.44 -25.32
C GLN A 121 17.01 3.97 -25.25
N THR A 122 16.28 4.58 -26.18
CA THR A 122 15.99 6.02 -26.15
C THR A 122 14.99 6.40 -25.06
N ARG A 123 14.01 5.53 -24.77
CA ARG A 123 13.14 5.69 -23.59
C ARG A 123 13.93 5.59 -22.29
N ASP A 124 14.81 4.58 -22.16
CA ASP A 124 15.66 4.41 -20.98
C ASP A 124 16.61 5.60 -20.78
N ALA A 125 17.17 6.15 -21.87
CA ALA A 125 17.96 7.38 -21.82
C ALA A 125 17.13 8.60 -21.37
N ALA A 126 15.91 8.78 -21.91
CA ALA A 126 15.01 9.86 -21.50
C ALA A 126 14.53 9.70 -20.04
N TYR A 127 14.38 8.47 -19.53
CA TYR A 127 14.09 8.21 -18.12
C TYR A 127 15.26 8.57 -17.21
N ILE A 128 16.49 8.21 -17.60
CA ILE A 128 17.70 8.59 -16.87
C ILE A 128 17.86 10.11 -16.86
N GLU A 129 17.52 10.79 -17.95
CA GLU A 129 17.53 12.25 -18.03
C GLU A 129 16.44 12.90 -17.16
N ALA A 130 15.20 12.39 -17.17
CA ALA A 130 14.14 12.86 -16.28
C ALA A 130 14.46 12.59 -14.80
N PHE A 131 15.07 11.44 -14.50
CA PHE A 131 15.56 11.09 -13.17
C PHE A 131 16.70 12.00 -12.72
N SER A 132 17.68 12.25 -13.60
CA SER A 132 18.78 13.17 -13.31
C SER A 132 18.22 14.57 -13.05
N HIS A 133 17.17 15.01 -13.77
CA HIS A 133 16.44 16.26 -13.51
C HIS A 133 15.89 16.40 -12.07
N TYR A 134 15.42 15.33 -11.42
CA TYR A 134 14.95 15.38 -10.02
C TYR A 134 16.08 15.51 -8.99
N PHE A 135 17.29 15.13 -9.38
CA PHE A 135 18.47 15.04 -8.54
C PHE A 135 19.67 15.83 -9.08
N GLN A 136 19.47 16.83 -9.96
CA GLN A 136 20.58 17.55 -10.62
C GLN A 136 21.52 18.22 -9.64
N ASP A 137 21.03 18.57 -8.46
CA ASP A 137 21.81 19.17 -7.38
C ASP A 137 22.67 18.14 -6.61
N PHE A 138 22.61 16.85 -6.96
CA PHE A 138 23.24 15.77 -6.21
C PHE A 138 24.09 14.87 -7.10
N ASP A 139 25.36 14.72 -6.73
CA ASP A 139 26.21 13.67 -7.26
C ASP A 139 25.85 12.32 -6.60
N LEU A 140 24.84 11.63 -7.13
CA LEU A 140 24.41 10.31 -6.62
C LEU A 140 25.55 9.29 -6.58
N ALA A 141 26.54 9.39 -7.47
CA ALA A 141 27.66 8.45 -7.51
C ALA A 141 28.55 8.57 -6.27
N SER A 142 28.69 9.79 -5.72
CA SER A 142 29.42 10.02 -4.46
C SER A 142 28.69 9.52 -3.21
N MET A 143 27.39 9.22 -3.32
CA MET A 143 26.51 8.82 -2.21
C MET A 143 26.26 7.31 -2.16
N VAL A 144 26.93 6.55 -3.03
CA VAL A 144 26.82 5.10 -3.14
C VAL A 144 27.40 4.46 -1.87
N PRO A 145 26.64 3.61 -1.15
CA PRO A 145 27.17 2.88 0.00
C PRO A 145 28.43 2.07 -0.36
N THR A 146 29.38 1.99 0.57
CA THR A 146 30.61 1.23 0.40
C THR A 146 30.31 -0.25 0.09
N GLY A 147 30.85 -0.74 -1.04
CA GLY A 147 30.64 -2.11 -1.52
C GLY A 147 29.61 -2.24 -2.65
N MET A 148 29.08 -1.14 -3.19
CA MET A 148 28.13 -1.13 -4.29
C MET A 148 28.69 -0.43 -5.53
N ILE A 149 28.28 -0.91 -6.71
CA ILE A 149 28.64 -0.32 -7.99
C ILE A 149 27.72 0.90 -8.25
N PRO A 150 28.25 2.12 -8.48
CA PRO A 150 27.46 3.32 -8.68
C PRO A 150 26.39 3.20 -9.76
N GLU A 151 26.71 2.54 -10.87
CA GLU A 151 25.79 2.33 -11.99
C GLU A 151 24.60 1.45 -11.60
N GLU A 152 24.83 0.41 -10.78
CA GLU A 152 23.76 -0.48 -10.29
C GLU A 152 22.85 0.26 -9.30
N PHE A 153 23.43 1.08 -8.42
CA PHE A 153 22.68 1.95 -7.52
C PHE A 153 21.79 2.94 -8.29
N ILE A 154 22.36 3.66 -9.26
CA ILE A 154 21.63 4.64 -10.08
C ILE A 154 20.56 3.95 -10.94
N GLY A 155 20.86 2.77 -11.51
CA GLY A 155 19.89 1.97 -12.26
C GLY A 155 18.69 1.54 -11.41
N ASN A 156 18.96 1.00 -10.22
CA ASN A 156 17.92 0.59 -9.28
C ASN A 156 17.07 1.78 -8.80
N VAL A 157 17.69 2.93 -8.53
CA VAL A 157 16.98 4.14 -8.07
C VAL A 157 16.20 4.82 -9.20
N SER A 158 16.74 4.87 -10.43
CA SER A 158 16.03 5.46 -11.58
C SER A 158 14.81 4.65 -12.01
N ALA A 159 14.87 3.31 -11.91
CA ALA A 159 13.72 2.44 -12.10
C ALA A 159 12.56 2.76 -11.14
N MET A 160 12.84 3.35 -9.97
CA MET A 160 11.85 3.73 -8.95
C MET A 160 10.97 4.91 -9.36
N PHE A 161 11.49 5.80 -10.22
CA PHE A 161 10.84 7.06 -10.60
C PHE A 161 10.32 7.05 -12.03
N LYS A 162 10.13 5.87 -12.62
CA LYS A 162 9.54 5.75 -13.96
C LYS A 162 8.14 6.39 -13.93
N PRO A 163 7.92 7.49 -14.69
CA PRO A 163 6.61 8.13 -14.73
C PRO A 163 5.60 7.16 -15.34
N GLU A 164 4.48 6.99 -14.66
CA GLU A 164 3.38 6.17 -15.17
C GLU A 164 2.71 6.91 -16.33
N ILE A 165 2.71 6.32 -17.51
CA ILE A 165 1.99 6.87 -18.67
C ILE A 165 0.50 6.57 -18.44
N LEU A 166 -0.33 7.61 -18.37
CA LEU A 166 -1.79 7.44 -18.31
C LEU A 166 -2.28 6.73 -19.57
N THR A 167 -2.83 5.52 -19.42
CA THR A 167 -3.45 4.77 -20.51
C THR A 167 -4.92 4.52 -20.20
N GLU A 168 -5.75 4.37 -21.23
CA GLU A 168 -7.19 4.08 -21.07
C GLU A 168 -7.45 2.81 -20.23
N GLU A 169 -6.51 1.86 -20.23
CA GLU A 169 -6.62 0.63 -19.45
C GLU A 169 -6.70 0.84 -17.94
N GLN A 170 -6.23 1.98 -17.41
CA GLN A 170 -6.23 2.27 -15.97
C GLN A 170 -7.62 2.56 -15.40
N PHE A 171 -8.61 2.85 -16.26
CA PHE A 171 -10.01 3.11 -15.86
C PHE A 171 -10.90 1.86 -15.95
N TYR A 172 -10.32 0.69 -16.30
CA TYR A 172 -11.02 -0.58 -16.29
C TYR A 172 -10.87 -1.28 -14.92
N PRO A 173 -11.91 -1.99 -14.43
CA PRO A 173 -13.22 -2.26 -15.05
C PRO A 173 -14.26 -1.11 -15.01
N GLY A 174 -14.01 0.01 -14.34
CA GLY A 174 -15.01 1.03 -14.06
C GLY A 174 -15.71 1.57 -15.30
N GLU A 175 -14.95 1.89 -16.34
CA GLU A 175 -15.51 2.37 -17.61
C GLU A 175 -16.39 1.33 -18.30
N GLU A 176 -15.96 0.06 -18.31
CA GLU A 176 -16.75 -1.05 -18.84
C GLU A 176 -18.08 -1.20 -18.09
N LEU A 177 -18.04 -1.16 -16.76
CA LEU A 177 -19.23 -1.29 -15.92
C LEU A 177 -20.18 -0.10 -16.09
N ARG A 178 -19.63 1.11 -16.26
CA ARG A 178 -20.40 2.32 -16.55
C ARG A 178 -21.13 2.20 -17.89
N VAL A 179 -20.42 1.81 -18.95
CA VAL A 179 -20.92 1.80 -20.33
C VAL A 179 -21.86 0.62 -20.58
N LYS A 180 -21.46 -0.60 -20.21
CA LYS A 180 -22.22 -1.83 -20.50
C LYS A 180 -23.36 -2.07 -19.53
N TYR A 181 -23.16 -1.79 -18.25
CA TYR A 181 -24.09 -2.16 -17.19
C TYR A 181 -24.75 -0.97 -16.49
N GLY A 182 -24.37 0.27 -16.83
CA GLY A 182 -24.99 1.47 -16.28
C GLY A 182 -24.64 1.72 -14.81
N TYR A 183 -23.44 1.37 -14.36
CA TYR A 183 -23.01 1.62 -12.98
C TYR A 183 -22.93 3.13 -12.72
N ARG A 184 -23.39 3.54 -11.53
CA ARG A 184 -23.40 4.93 -11.03
C ARG A 184 -23.15 4.93 -9.52
N PRO A 185 -22.71 6.05 -8.94
CA PRO A 185 -22.51 6.15 -7.50
C PRO A 185 -23.85 5.99 -6.76
N LYS A 186 -23.87 5.18 -5.70
CA LYS A 186 -25.04 5.00 -4.84
C LYS A 186 -24.70 5.30 -3.38
N TYR A 187 -23.65 4.67 -2.84
CA TYR A 187 -23.22 4.87 -1.47
C TYR A 187 -21.93 5.70 -1.40
N PRO A 188 -21.85 6.73 -0.53
CA PRO A 188 -20.58 7.41 -0.28
C PRO A 188 -19.48 6.43 0.15
N VAL A 189 -18.26 6.67 -0.30
CA VAL A 189 -17.12 5.78 -0.04
C VAL A 189 -16.13 6.46 0.88
N THR A 190 -15.72 5.75 1.93
CA THR A 190 -14.60 6.17 2.77
C THR A 190 -13.49 5.13 2.73
N MET A 191 -12.29 5.55 2.36
CA MET A 191 -11.11 4.70 2.24
C MET A 191 -10.22 4.89 3.47
N ILE A 192 -9.82 3.79 4.11
CA ILE A 192 -8.94 3.76 5.27
C ILE A 192 -7.63 3.07 4.86
N PRO A 193 -6.53 3.83 4.69
CA PRO A 193 -5.24 3.31 4.23
C PRO A 193 -4.57 2.35 5.23
N GLY A 194 -3.63 1.53 4.75
CA GLY A 194 -2.80 0.64 5.57
C GLY A 194 -1.57 1.32 6.18
N ILE A 195 -0.73 0.53 6.85
CA ILE A 195 0.58 0.99 7.34
C ILE A 195 1.41 1.55 6.18
N VAL A 196 2.24 2.57 6.43
CA VAL A 196 3.17 3.21 5.46
C VAL A 196 2.57 3.74 4.16
N SER A 197 1.25 3.69 3.98
CA SER A 197 0.61 4.08 2.71
C SER A 197 0.18 5.54 2.64
N THR A 198 0.19 6.24 3.78
CA THR A 198 -0.10 7.68 3.85
C THR A 198 1.19 8.48 3.97
N GLY A 199 1.34 9.53 3.14
CA GLY A 199 2.44 10.47 3.23
C GLY A 199 2.46 11.23 4.56
N LEU A 200 3.64 11.43 5.14
CA LEU A 200 3.81 12.17 6.41
C LEU A 200 4.58 13.46 6.16
N GLU A 201 4.00 14.58 6.56
CA GLU A 201 4.52 15.92 6.34
C GLU A 201 5.02 16.56 7.64
N SER A 202 6.18 17.21 7.58
CA SER A 202 6.72 17.94 8.74
C SER A 202 6.05 19.28 8.94
N TRP A 203 5.65 19.53 10.18
CA TRP A 203 5.12 20.78 10.72
C TRP A 203 6.02 21.36 11.82
N SER A 204 7.27 20.90 11.86
CA SER A 204 8.24 21.28 12.87
C SER A 204 8.81 22.68 12.57
N THR A 205 8.83 23.56 13.57
CA THR A 205 9.32 24.94 13.42
C THR A 205 10.50 25.29 14.34
N THR A 206 10.70 24.51 15.42
CA THR A 206 11.64 24.85 16.50
C THR A 206 12.88 23.97 16.53
N HIS A 207 12.79 22.73 16.06
CA HIS A 207 13.93 21.81 16.08
C HIS A 207 14.83 22.07 14.87
N ASN A 208 16.10 22.45 15.12
CA ASN A 208 17.07 22.87 14.10
C ASN A 208 17.19 21.89 12.92
N CYS A 209 17.13 20.59 13.18
CA CYS A 209 17.21 19.60 12.09
C CYS A 209 15.91 19.50 11.28
N SER A 210 14.74 19.66 11.91
CA SER A 210 13.43 19.45 11.28
C SER A 210 12.89 20.69 10.57
N GLN A 211 13.33 21.89 10.95
CA GLN A 211 12.85 23.16 10.42
C GLN A 211 13.07 23.28 8.89
N LYS A 212 14.20 22.79 8.37
CA LYS A 212 14.48 22.77 6.91
C LYS A 212 13.54 21.88 6.09
N TYR A 213 12.78 21.02 6.77
CA TYR A 213 11.78 20.15 6.18
C TYR A 213 10.34 20.61 6.43
N PHE A 214 10.12 21.82 6.96
CA PHE A 214 8.77 22.36 7.14
C PHE A 214 7.95 22.26 5.84
N ARG A 215 6.75 21.68 5.94
CA ARG A 215 5.81 21.39 4.86
C ARG A 215 6.36 20.49 3.74
N LYS A 216 7.45 19.76 4.01
CA LYS A 216 7.95 18.69 3.15
C LYS A 216 7.54 17.33 3.68
N ARG A 217 7.25 16.41 2.77
CA ARG A 217 6.86 15.03 3.10
C ARG A 217 8.11 14.22 3.48
N MET A 218 8.26 13.95 4.78
CA MET A 218 9.31 13.09 5.36
C MET A 218 9.05 11.60 5.09
N TRP A 219 7.84 11.25 4.66
CA TRP A 219 7.47 9.95 4.12
C TRP A 219 6.65 10.12 2.85
N GLY A 220 6.99 9.40 1.78
CA GLY A 220 6.21 9.39 0.54
C GLY A 220 6.52 10.53 -0.46
N THR A 221 7.75 11.06 -0.50
CA THR A 221 8.23 11.88 -1.65
C THR A 221 9.71 11.70 -1.86
N THR A 222 10.25 12.29 -2.94
CA THR A 222 11.70 12.47 -3.16
C THR A 222 12.41 13.12 -1.97
N THR A 223 11.71 13.94 -1.18
CA THR A 223 12.28 14.55 0.03
C THR A 223 12.67 13.51 1.08
N MET A 224 11.92 12.41 1.20
CA MET A 224 12.26 11.31 2.10
C MET A 224 13.64 10.73 1.74
N PHE A 225 13.90 10.44 0.46
CA PHE A 225 15.20 9.91 0.02
C PHE A 225 16.34 10.88 0.29
N LYS A 226 16.14 12.17 -0.04
CA LYS A 226 17.11 13.22 0.24
C LYS A 226 17.42 13.29 1.74
N ALA A 227 16.40 13.23 2.59
CA ALA A 227 16.56 13.25 4.03
C ALA A 227 17.27 12.00 4.57
N VAL A 228 16.95 10.81 4.09
CA VAL A 228 17.60 9.58 4.55
C VAL A 228 19.07 9.52 4.13
N LEU A 229 19.40 9.93 2.90
CA LEU A 229 20.76 9.87 2.37
C LEU A 229 21.68 10.95 2.98
N LEU A 230 21.18 12.18 3.10
CA LEU A 230 22.00 13.34 3.47
C LEU A 230 21.93 13.69 4.96
N ASP A 231 20.85 13.28 5.61
CA ASP A 231 20.45 13.78 6.92
C ASP A 231 19.81 12.67 7.77
N LYS A 232 20.41 11.46 7.74
CA LYS A 232 19.90 10.24 8.39
C LYS A 232 19.40 10.49 9.82
N GLU A 233 20.21 11.09 10.66
CA GLU A 233 19.87 11.36 12.08
C GLU A 233 18.66 12.29 12.23
N CYS A 234 18.55 13.28 11.34
CA CYS A 234 17.38 14.15 11.29
C CYS A 234 16.13 13.38 10.90
N TRP A 235 16.21 12.53 9.87
CA TRP A 235 15.09 11.71 9.45
C TRP A 235 14.64 10.76 10.57
N ILE A 236 15.56 10.09 11.26
CA ILE A 236 15.27 9.25 12.44
C ILE A 236 14.55 10.08 13.50
N THR A 237 15.11 11.24 13.86
CA THR A 237 14.54 12.11 14.90
C THR A 237 13.11 12.51 14.59
N ASN A 238 12.80 12.78 13.32
CA ASN A 238 11.43 13.10 12.92
C ASN A 238 10.51 11.87 12.94
N MET A 239 10.99 10.74 12.44
CA MET A 239 10.18 9.52 12.27
C MET A 239 9.98 8.72 13.56
N ARG A 240 10.87 8.87 14.54
CA ARG A 240 10.78 8.22 15.85
C ARG A 240 9.67 8.86 16.69
N LEU A 241 8.95 8.03 17.43
CA LEU A 241 8.03 8.48 18.47
C LEU A 241 8.70 8.43 19.84
N ASP A 242 8.24 9.27 20.75
CA ASP A 242 8.67 9.28 22.14
C ASP A 242 8.26 7.97 22.84
N SER A 243 9.20 7.31 23.53
CA SER A 243 8.96 5.97 24.10
C SER A 243 8.02 5.97 25.30
N ALA A 244 7.87 7.10 26.00
CA ALA A 244 7.06 7.24 27.21
C ALA A 244 5.61 7.67 26.92
N THR A 245 5.41 8.50 25.90
CA THR A 245 4.10 9.05 25.51
C THR A 245 3.52 8.38 24.26
N GLY A 246 4.37 7.87 23.36
CA GLY A 246 3.98 7.29 22.08
C GLY A 246 3.51 8.36 21.08
N LEU A 247 3.92 9.61 21.29
CA LEU A 247 3.61 10.78 20.47
C LEU A 247 4.88 11.35 19.82
N ASP A 248 4.75 12.46 19.09
CA ASP A 248 5.91 13.13 18.50
C ASP A 248 6.86 13.65 19.61
N PRO A 249 8.19 13.51 19.47
CA PRO A 249 9.15 14.09 20.40
C PRO A 249 9.06 15.63 20.49
N GLU A 250 9.61 16.20 21.56
CA GLU A 250 9.62 17.65 21.73
C GLU A 250 10.31 18.37 20.56
N GLY A 251 9.66 19.40 20.03
CA GLY A 251 10.14 20.17 18.87
C GLY A 251 9.93 19.51 17.50
N VAL A 252 9.49 18.24 17.47
CA VAL A 252 9.11 17.53 16.25
C VAL A 252 7.59 17.53 16.10
N ARG A 253 7.11 17.76 14.88
CA ARG A 253 5.69 17.62 14.52
C ARG A 253 5.58 17.00 13.15
N LEU A 254 5.01 15.80 13.07
CA LEU A 254 4.66 15.14 11.80
C LEU A 254 3.16 14.93 11.71
N ARG A 255 2.57 15.24 10.56
CA ARG A 255 1.14 15.07 10.32
C ARG A 255 0.91 14.27 9.05
N ALA A 256 -0.16 13.48 9.05
CA ALA A 256 -0.61 12.82 7.83
C ALA A 256 -1.00 13.86 6.78
N ALA A 257 -0.53 13.66 5.55
CA ALA A 257 -1.05 14.35 4.38
C ALA A 257 -2.58 14.17 4.30
N GLN A 258 -3.28 15.12 3.68
CA GLN A 258 -4.74 15.16 3.62
C GLN A 258 -5.22 15.08 2.18
N GLY A 259 -6.48 14.68 1.98
CA GLY A 259 -7.08 14.51 0.64
C GLY A 259 -6.63 13.22 -0.04
N LEU A 260 -7.14 12.97 -1.25
CA LEU A 260 -6.85 11.74 -2.01
C LEU A 260 -5.35 11.57 -2.33
N GLU A 261 -4.64 12.68 -2.55
CA GLU A 261 -3.19 12.75 -2.81
C GLU A 261 -2.30 12.27 -1.65
N ALA A 262 -2.91 11.95 -0.50
CA ALA A 262 -2.20 11.44 0.65
C ALA A 262 -1.81 9.96 0.50
N ALA A 263 -2.55 9.19 -0.30
CA ALA A 263 -2.33 7.75 -0.48
C ALA A 263 -2.64 7.22 -1.89
N ASP A 264 -2.89 8.07 -2.89
CA ASP A 264 -3.03 7.63 -4.28
C ASP A 264 -1.70 7.05 -4.81
N TYR A 265 -0.62 7.82 -4.68
CA TYR A 265 0.74 7.49 -5.02
C TYR A 265 1.64 7.79 -3.82
N LEU A 266 2.36 6.77 -3.34
CA LEU A 266 3.31 6.98 -2.25
C LEU A 266 4.54 7.72 -2.75
N VAL A 267 5.03 7.43 -3.96
CA VAL A 267 6.07 8.21 -4.66
C VAL A 267 5.72 8.19 -6.15
N PRO A 268 6.24 9.12 -6.98
CA PRO A 268 6.01 9.08 -8.43
C PRO A 268 6.34 7.70 -9.00
N GLY A 269 5.38 7.07 -9.68
CA GLY A 269 5.52 5.71 -10.25
C GLY A 269 5.11 4.56 -9.31
N TYR A 270 4.86 4.83 -8.03
CA TYR A 270 4.42 3.82 -7.05
C TYR A 270 3.00 4.12 -6.56
N TRP A 271 2.02 3.52 -7.22
CA TRP A 271 0.61 3.63 -6.84
C TRP A 271 0.28 2.78 -5.60
N VAL A 272 -0.70 3.25 -4.82
CA VAL A 272 -1.36 2.49 -3.75
C VAL A 272 -2.88 2.51 -3.99
N TRP A 273 -3.56 3.62 -3.72
CA TRP A 273 -5.02 3.72 -3.93
C TRP A 273 -5.41 4.23 -5.32
N ALA A 274 -4.46 4.69 -6.14
CA ALA A 274 -4.76 5.27 -7.44
C ALA A 274 -5.64 4.39 -8.35
N PRO A 275 -5.45 3.06 -8.47
CA PRO A 275 -6.32 2.23 -9.31
C PRO A 275 -7.78 2.22 -8.84
N ILE A 276 -8.01 2.12 -7.53
CA ILE A 276 -9.36 2.17 -6.94
C ILE A 276 -10.00 3.55 -7.17
N ILE A 277 -9.26 4.63 -6.92
CA ILE A 277 -9.75 6.01 -7.10
C ILE A 277 -10.12 6.27 -8.56
N LYS A 278 -9.26 5.88 -9.52
CA LYS A 278 -9.53 6.03 -10.96
C LYS A 278 -10.79 5.28 -11.38
N ASN A 279 -10.98 4.06 -10.88
CA ASN A 279 -12.13 3.22 -11.21
C ASN A 279 -13.44 3.70 -10.56
N LEU A 280 -13.38 4.25 -9.34
CA LEU A 280 -14.51 4.94 -8.72
C LEU A 280 -14.87 6.19 -9.54
N ALA A 281 -13.88 7.00 -9.91
CA ALA A 281 -14.09 8.16 -10.75
C ALA A 281 -14.69 7.79 -12.11
N ALA A 282 -14.28 6.67 -12.70
CA ALA A 282 -14.82 6.16 -13.96
C ALA A 282 -16.32 5.89 -13.91
N ILE A 283 -16.92 5.60 -12.75
CA ILE A 283 -18.38 5.45 -12.61
C ILE A 283 -19.09 6.71 -12.09
N GLY A 284 -18.35 7.80 -11.83
CA GLY A 284 -18.89 9.11 -11.46
C GLY A 284 -18.64 9.56 -10.01
N TYR A 285 -17.73 8.91 -9.27
CA TYR A 285 -17.31 9.40 -7.96
C TYR A 285 -16.32 10.58 -8.08
N ASP A 286 -16.32 11.46 -7.09
CA ASP A 286 -15.42 12.62 -6.97
C ASP A 286 -15.12 12.93 -5.49
N ASN A 287 -14.51 14.09 -5.21
CA ASN A 287 -14.18 14.51 -3.85
C ASN A 287 -15.41 14.78 -2.95
N ASN A 288 -16.62 14.88 -3.50
CA ASN A 288 -17.84 15.13 -2.73
C ASN A 288 -18.43 13.84 -2.15
N ASN A 289 -18.17 12.69 -2.77
CA ASN A 289 -18.70 11.39 -2.35
C ASN A 289 -17.60 10.33 -2.10
N MET A 290 -16.33 10.69 -2.28
CA MET A 290 -15.17 9.93 -1.81
C MET A 290 -14.42 10.67 -0.71
N TYR A 291 -14.07 9.94 0.33
CA TYR A 291 -13.24 10.45 1.41
C TYR A 291 -12.10 9.49 1.72
N LEU A 292 -10.85 9.98 1.66
CA LEU A 292 -9.69 9.23 2.17
C LEU A 292 -9.42 9.66 3.61
N ALA A 293 -9.67 8.76 4.57
CA ALA A 293 -9.44 8.98 5.98
C ALA A 293 -7.97 8.73 6.34
N ALA A 294 -7.07 9.56 5.79
CA ALA A 294 -5.63 9.51 6.00
C ALA A 294 -5.24 9.75 7.47
N TYR A 295 -4.26 8.99 7.96
CA TYR A 295 -3.80 9.04 9.35
C TYR A 295 -2.30 8.74 9.47
N ASP A 296 -1.73 9.06 10.63
CA ASP A 296 -0.34 8.74 10.94
C ASP A 296 -0.23 7.30 11.44
N TRP A 297 0.14 6.42 10.51
CA TRP A 297 0.28 4.99 10.73
C TRP A 297 1.36 4.59 11.75
N ARG A 298 2.19 5.53 12.24
CA ARG A 298 3.16 5.25 13.30
C ARG A 298 2.51 5.18 14.67
N LEU A 299 1.42 5.92 14.88
CA LEU A 299 0.79 6.06 16.20
C LEU A 299 0.04 4.78 16.60
N ALA A 300 0.00 4.54 17.91
CA ALA A 300 -0.98 3.61 18.47
C ALA A 300 -2.41 4.14 18.22
N PHE A 301 -3.39 3.24 18.14
CA PHE A 301 -4.75 3.63 17.73
C PHE A 301 -5.41 4.59 18.71
N SER A 302 -5.22 4.40 20.01
CA SER A 302 -5.65 5.36 21.04
C SER A 302 -5.03 6.75 20.81
N ASN A 303 -3.75 6.81 20.44
CA ASN A 303 -3.01 8.04 20.20
C ASN A 303 -3.44 8.77 18.93
N LEU A 304 -4.06 8.08 17.96
CA LEU A 304 -4.68 8.73 16.80
C LEU A 304 -5.79 9.70 17.24
N GLU A 305 -6.55 9.34 18.28
CA GLU A 305 -7.55 10.24 18.85
C GLU A 305 -6.90 11.33 19.69
N VAL A 306 -6.00 10.96 20.60
CA VAL A 306 -5.36 11.91 21.52
C VAL A 306 -4.61 13.03 20.78
N ARG A 307 -3.88 12.70 19.71
CA ARG A 307 -3.07 13.68 18.98
C ARG A 307 -3.85 14.41 17.90
N ASP A 308 -4.60 13.66 17.09
CA ASP A 308 -5.14 14.15 15.82
C ASP A 308 -6.67 14.24 15.80
N ASN A 309 -7.35 13.79 16.86
CA ASN A 309 -8.81 13.63 16.93
C ASN A 309 -9.34 12.82 15.72
N TYR A 310 -8.56 11.82 15.29
CA TYR A 310 -8.81 11.10 14.04
C TYR A 310 -10.18 10.43 14.00
N PHE A 311 -10.58 9.73 15.06
CA PHE A 311 -11.85 9.01 15.09
C PHE A 311 -13.03 9.97 15.27
N SER A 312 -12.86 11.05 16.03
CA SER A 312 -13.86 12.13 16.11
C SER A 312 -14.11 12.78 14.75
N ARG A 313 -13.04 13.04 13.98
CA ARG A 313 -13.13 13.58 12.60
C ARG A 313 -13.78 12.58 11.65
N LEU A 314 -13.40 11.31 11.71
CA LEU A 314 -14.01 10.24 10.91
C LEU A 314 -15.51 10.12 11.21
N LYS A 315 -15.90 10.01 12.48
CA LYS A 315 -17.30 9.97 12.91
C LYS A 315 -18.08 11.17 12.36
N SER A 316 -17.56 12.38 12.53
CA SER A 316 -18.22 13.61 12.08
C SER A 316 -18.39 13.65 10.56
N SER A 317 -17.39 13.17 9.80
CA SER A 317 -17.46 13.08 8.34
C SER A 317 -18.55 12.12 7.87
N LEU A 318 -18.70 10.96 8.54
CA LEU A 318 -19.71 9.96 8.21
C LEU A 318 -21.13 10.45 8.56
N GLU A 319 -21.29 11.12 9.71
CA GLU A 319 -22.57 11.73 10.08
C GLU A 319 -22.97 12.88 9.15
N MET A 320 -22.02 13.71 8.74
CA MET A 320 -22.27 14.82 7.82
C MET A 320 -22.65 14.30 6.44
N SER A 321 -21.92 13.33 5.90
CA SER A 321 -22.21 12.79 4.58
C SER A 321 -23.54 12.02 4.55
N LEU A 322 -23.93 11.31 5.61
CA LEU A 322 -25.28 10.74 5.72
C LEU A 322 -26.37 11.83 5.68
N LYS A 323 -26.17 12.97 6.35
CA LYS A 323 -27.12 14.09 6.31
C LYS A 323 -27.24 14.74 4.93
N ILE A 324 -26.14 14.80 4.19
CA ILE A 324 -26.09 15.42 2.84
C ILE A 324 -26.68 14.49 1.79
N THR A 325 -26.29 13.22 1.82
CA THR A 325 -26.60 12.25 0.75
C THR A 325 -27.85 11.42 1.03
N GLY A 326 -28.24 11.29 2.30
CA GLY A 326 -29.31 10.38 2.73
C GLY A 326 -28.91 8.91 2.73
N GLU A 327 -27.64 8.59 2.42
CA GLU A 327 -27.15 7.24 2.20
C GLU A 327 -26.07 6.86 3.22
N LYS A 328 -26.07 5.58 3.62
CA LYS A 328 -25.04 5.02 4.51
C LYS A 328 -23.73 4.83 3.75
N HIS A 329 -22.63 4.78 4.49
CA HIS A 329 -21.29 4.69 3.92
C HIS A 329 -20.84 3.26 3.64
N VAL A 330 -20.13 3.08 2.53
CA VAL A 330 -19.26 1.93 2.31
C VAL A 330 -17.86 2.29 2.81
N LEU A 331 -17.42 1.59 3.86
CA LEU A 331 -16.09 1.77 4.45
C LEU A 331 -15.15 0.73 3.86
N VAL A 332 -14.15 1.18 3.10
CA VAL A 332 -13.16 0.34 2.43
C VAL A 332 -11.85 0.49 3.17
N ALA A 333 -11.35 -0.59 3.76
CA ALA A 333 -10.10 -0.57 4.48
C ALA A 333 -9.11 -1.56 3.87
N HIS A 334 -7.84 -1.18 3.83
CA HIS A 334 -6.76 -2.02 3.33
C HIS A 334 -5.74 -2.30 4.43
N SER A 335 -5.27 -3.55 4.52
CA SER A 335 -4.18 -3.94 5.41
C SER A 335 -4.44 -3.49 6.86
N MET A 336 -3.48 -2.83 7.52
CA MET A 336 -3.64 -2.29 8.89
C MET A 336 -4.86 -1.36 9.05
N GLY A 337 -5.31 -0.70 7.98
CA GLY A 337 -6.50 0.14 7.98
C GLY A 337 -7.75 -0.64 8.41
N SER A 338 -7.80 -1.94 8.13
CA SER A 338 -8.90 -2.80 8.58
C SER A 338 -8.91 -2.98 10.10
N LEU A 339 -7.74 -3.01 10.75
CA LEU A 339 -7.64 -3.03 12.21
C LEU A 339 -8.01 -1.67 12.83
N VAL A 340 -7.64 -0.56 12.17
CA VAL A 340 -8.04 0.80 12.56
C VAL A 340 -9.56 0.95 12.49
N LEU A 341 -10.18 0.47 11.41
CA LEU A 341 -11.62 0.50 11.25
C LEU A 341 -12.33 -0.43 12.26
N TYR A 342 -11.75 -1.60 12.54
CA TYR A 342 -12.27 -2.50 13.58
C TYR A 342 -12.26 -1.84 14.96
N TYR A 343 -11.15 -1.17 15.31
CA TYR A 343 -11.05 -0.35 16.53
C TYR A 343 -12.10 0.75 16.56
N PHE A 344 -12.29 1.45 15.44
CA PHE A 344 -13.27 2.53 15.33
C PHE A 344 -14.70 2.08 15.65
N PHE A 345 -15.11 0.87 15.23
CA PHE A 345 -16.45 0.36 15.53
C PHE A 345 -16.72 0.27 17.03
N LYS A 346 -15.75 -0.20 17.83
CA LYS A 346 -15.91 -0.21 19.29
C LYS A 346 -15.75 1.17 19.90
N TRP A 347 -14.79 1.95 19.40
CA TRP A 347 -14.57 3.31 19.86
C TRP A 347 -15.84 4.16 19.72
N VAL A 348 -16.54 4.08 18.58
CA VAL A 348 -17.72 4.92 18.32
C VAL A 348 -18.93 4.52 19.16
N GLU A 349 -19.10 3.23 19.47
CA GLU A 349 -20.18 2.72 20.33
C GLU A 349 -19.95 3.02 21.81
N SER A 350 -18.68 3.10 22.24
CA SER A 350 -18.27 3.16 23.65
C SER A 350 -18.40 4.53 24.29
N ASP A 351 -18.73 4.53 25.60
CA ASP A 351 -18.71 5.73 26.44
C ASP A 351 -17.31 6.33 26.65
N LEU A 352 -16.27 5.50 26.51
CA LEU A 352 -14.86 5.90 26.58
C LEU A 352 -14.36 6.52 25.26
N GLY A 353 -15.14 6.43 24.18
CA GLY A 353 -14.78 6.95 22.87
C GLY A 353 -15.83 7.90 22.32
N GLY A 354 -16.39 7.55 21.17
CA GLY A 354 -17.24 8.42 20.36
C GLY A 354 -18.66 8.63 20.89
N LYS A 355 -19.13 7.86 21.89
CA LYS A 355 -20.47 8.03 22.50
C LYS A 355 -21.62 8.08 21.46
N GLY A 356 -21.49 7.35 20.36
CA GLY A 356 -22.50 7.22 19.33
C GLY A 356 -23.65 6.29 19.73
N GLY A 357 -23.44 5.46 20.75
CA GLY A 357 -24.38 4.44 21.19
C GLY A 357 -24.31 3.16 20.35
N PRO A 358 -25.00 2.10 20.78
CA PRO A 358 -24.85 0.74 20.22
C PRO A 358 -25.43 0.59 18.81
N ASN A 359 -26.17 1.58 18.32
CA ASN A 359 -26.80 1.55 17.00
C ASN A 359 -26.06 2.43 15.99
N TRP A 360 -25.00 3.13 16.39
CA TRP A 360 -24.34 4.11 15.52
C TRP A 360 -23.85 3.45 14.23
N VAL A 361 -23.15 2.31 14.33
CA VAL A 361 -22.63 1.59 13.16
C VAL A 361 -23.77 1.12 12.26
N ARG A 362 -24.82 0.55 12.87
CA ARG A 362 -26.04 0.13 12.17
C ARG A 362 -26.65 1.24 11.33
N ASP A 363 -26.66 2.47 11.86
CA ASP A 363 -27.38 3.59 11.27
C ASP A 363 -26.54 4.35 10.23
N HIS A 364 -25.21 4.28 10.29
CA HIS A 364 -24.30 5.05 9.42
C HIS A 364 -23.51 4.22 8.41
N VAL A 365 -23.32 2.92 8.65
CA VAL A 365 -22.47 2.05 7.83
C VAL A 365 -23.32 1.06 7.04
N HIS A 366 -23.13 1.03 5.73
CA HIS A 366 -23.75 0.08 4.81
C HIS A 366 -22.93 -1.22 4.77
N SER A 367 -21.65 -1.09 4.43
CA SER A 367 -20.73 -2.22 4.29
C SER A 367 -19.36 -1.89 4.83
N PHE A 368 -18.71 -2.90 5.40
CA PHE A 368 -17.27 -2.93 5.64
C PHE A 368 -16.61 -3.80 4.57
N VAL A 369 -15.83 -3.19 3.67
CA VAL A 369 -15.00 -3.90 2.69
C VAL A 369 -13.59 -4.01 3.24
N ASN A 370 -13.25 -5.20 3.73
CA ASN A 370 -11.95 -5.56 4.27
C ASN A 370 -11.06 -6.10 3.16
N ILE A 371 -10.12 -5.30 2.67
CA ILE A 371 -9.15 -5.71 1.64
C ILE A 371 -7.83 -6.12 2.30
N ALA A 372 -7.51 -7.41 2.26
CA ALA A 372 -6.25 -7.97 2.78
C ALA A 372 -5.94 -7.56 4.23
N GLY A 373 -6.95 -7.45 5.10
CA GLY A 373 -6.75 -7.04 6.49
C GLY A 373 -6.12 -8.15 7.34
N PRO A 374 -5.00 -7.88 8.06
CA PRO A 374 -4.33 -8.86 8.92
C PRO A 374 -5.06 -8.98 10.27
N MET A 375 -6.27 -9.55 10.25
CA MET A 375 -7.16 -9.61 11.42
C MET A 375 -6.48 -10.25 12.63
N LEU A 376 -5.63 -11.25 12.43
CA LEU A 376 -4.87 -11.90 13.52
C LEU A 376 -3.42 -11.44 13.63
N GLY A 377 -3.00 -10.37 12.91
CA GLY A 377 -1.62 -9.90 12.89
C GLY A 377 -0.71 -10.63 11.90
N VAL A 378 0.56 -10.26 11.82
CA VAL A 378 1.53 -10.86 10.89
C VAL A 378 2.84 -11.22 11.61
N PRO A 379 3.40 -12.43 11.40
CA PRO A 379 4.69 -12.83 11.96
C PRO A 379 5.84 -11.85 11.65
N LYS A 380 5.78 -11.21 10.49
CA LYS A 380 6.72 -10.15 10.07
C LYS A 380 6.85 -9.01 11.07
N THR A 381 5.75 -8.65 11.74
CA THR A 381 5.77 -7.61 12.77
C THR A 381 6.62 -8.03 13.97
N LEU A 382 6.53 -9.30 14.38
CA LEU A 382 7.34 -9.85 15.47
C LEU A 382 8.83 -9.75 15.14
N ALA A 383 9.25 -10.23 13.96
CA ALA A 383 10.65 -10.13 13.52
C ALA A 383 11.15 -8.67 13.46
N ALA A 384 10.31 -7.76 12.94
CA ALA A 384 10.63 -6.34 12.86
C ALA A 384 10.93 -5.73 14.24
N VAL A 385 10.06 -5.93 15.24
CA VAL A 385 10.28 -5.34 16.58
C VAL A 385 11.30 -6.11 17.43
N LEU A 386 11.54 -7.39 17.11
CA LEU A 386 12.50 -8.24 17.81
C LEU A 386 13.94 -7.97 17.37
N SER A 387 14.25 -8.12 16.08
CA SER A 387 15.61 -8.01 15.54
C SER A 387 15.80 -6.90 14.50
N GLY A 388 14.75 -6.15 14.14
CA GLY A 388 14.85 -5.09 13.13
C GLY A 388 14.94 -5.61 11.69
N GLU A 389 14.58 -6.88 11.46
CA GLU A 389 14.64 -7.55 10.16
C GLU A 389 13.25 -7.67 9.53
N VAL A 390 13.15 -7.31 8.24
CA VAL A 390 11.90 -7.34 7.44
C VAL A 390 12.23 -7.90 6.06
N ARG A 391 12.43 -9.22 5.98
CA ARG A 391 13.12 -9.84 4.85
C ARG A 391 12.34 -9.81 3.53
N ASP A 392 11.01 -10.04 3.55
CA ASP A 392 10.14 -9.88 2.38
C ASP A 392 9.50 -8.51 2.37
N THR A 393 10.28 -7.56 1.92
CA THR A 393 9.80 -6.24 1.49
C THR A 393 9.87 -6.13 -0.02
N ALA A 394 9.28 -7.10 -0.72
CA ALA A 394 8.86 -6.90 -2.10
C ALA A 394 7.87 -5.71 -2.23
N GLN A 395 7.32 -5.19 -1.13
CA GLN A 395 6.20 -4.24 -1.14
C GLN A 395 6.27 -3.05 -0.19
N LEU A 396 7.30 -2.93 0.65
CA LEU A 396 7.83 -1.60 0.98
C LEU A 396 8.68 -1.21 -0.22
N GLY A 397 8.01 -1.04 -1.37
CA GLY A 397 8.50 -1.42 -2.69
C GLY A 397 9.99 -1.24 -2.79
N VAL A 398 10.75 -2.30 -3.03
CA VAL A 398 12.22 -2.37 -3.22
C VAL A 398 13.00 -1.26 -2.50
N VAL A 399 12.93 -0.04 -3.04
CA VAL A 399 13.12 1.28 -2.44
C VAL A 399 13.17 1.42 -0.90
N SER A 400 12.07 1.26 -0.16
CA SER A 400 12.05 1.71 1.25
C SER A 400 12.73 0.73 2.19
N ALA A 401 12.60 -0.56 1.91
CA ALA A 401 13.36 -1.55 2.64
C ALA A 401 14.81 -1.64 2.20
N TYR A 402 15.13 -1.44 0.92
CA TYR A 402 16.53 -1.34 0.48
C TYR A 402 17.25 -0.16 1.14
N VAL A 403 16.58 1.00 1.21
CA VAL A 403 17.11 2.18 1.90
C VAL A 403 17.19 1.95 3.42
N LEU A 404 16.18 1.35 4.06
CA LEU A 404 16.23 1.08 5.49
C LEU A 404 17.24 -0.03 5.87
N GLU A 405 17.38 -1.07 5.04
CA GLU A 405 18.27 -2.21 5.28
C GLU A 405 19.74 -1.88 5.03
N LYS A 406 20.04 -1.02 4.05
CA LYS A 406 21.41 -0.65 3.69
C LYS A 406 21.95 0.56 4.45
N PHE A 407 21.11 1.50 4.87
CA PHE A 407 21.56 2.74 5.52
C PHE A 407 21.43 2.74 7.05
N PHE A 408 20.69 1.78 7.61
CA PHE A 408 20.49 1.62 9.04
C PHE A 408 21.01 0.26 9.49
N SER A 409 21.53 0.19 10.71
CA SER A 409 21.83 -1.09 11.37
C SER A 409 20.53 -1.77 11.80
N ARG A 410 20.61 -3.08 12.07
CA ARG A 410 19.46 -3.83 12.62
C ARG A 410 18.94 -3.23 13.92
N ARG A 411 19.82 -2.75 14.79
CA ARG A 411 19.45 -2.15 16.08
C ARG A 411 18.71 -0.83 15.91
N GLU A 412 19.21 0.07 15.07
CA GLU A 412 18.54 1.34 14.78
C GLU A 412 17.12 1.10 14.21
N ARG A 413 16.97 0.10 13.33
CA ARG A 413 15.65 -0.29 12.82
C ARG A 413 14.76 -0.85 13.92
N ALA A 414 15.26 -1.78 14.73
CA ALA A 414 14.49 -2.36 15.84
C ALA A 414 14.01 -1.27 16.80
N ASP A 415 14.87 -0.31 17.17
CA ASP A 415 14.51 0.79 18.07
C ASP A 415 13.49 1.74 17.45
N LEU A 416 13.62 2.04 16.14
CA LEU A 416 12.63 2.82 15.41
C LEU A 416 11.28 2.09 15.34
N PHE A 417 11.28 0.80 14.99
CA PHE A 417 10.08 -0.02 14.89
C PHE A 417 9.38 -0.21 16.24
N ARG A 418 10.14 -0.35 17.33
CA ARG A 418 9.59 -0.38 18.70
C ARG A 418 8.93 0.94 19.09
N SER A 419 9.34 2.07 18.52
CA SER A 419 8.67 3.36 18.75
C SER A 419 7.33 3.47 18.03
N TRP A 420 7.12 2.71 16.93
CA TRP A 420 5.90 2.78 16.14
C TRP A 420 4.78 1.92 16.73
N GLY A 421 3.93 2.55 17.55
CA GLY A 421 2.76 1.90 18.13
C GLY A 421 1.82 1.27 17.11
N GLY A 422 1.65 1.88 15.92
CA GLY A 422 0.82 1.32 14.86
C GLY A 422 1.36 -0.01 14.32
N LEU A 423 2.68 -0.14 14.19
CA LEU A 423 3.30 -1.42 13.81
C LEU A 423 2.97 -2.52 14.84
N SER A 424 3.02 -2.19 16.13
CA SER A 424 2.74 -3.12 17.22
C SER A 424 1.29 -3.64 17.24
N SER A 425 0.34 -2.96 16.60
CA SER A 425 -1.05 -3.43 16.49
C SER A 425 -1.19 -4.72 15.66
N MET A 426 -0.19 -5.03 14.83
CA MET A 426 -0.16 -6.17 13.93
C MET A 426 0.64 -7.35 14.48
N ILE A 427 1.08 -7.31 15.74
CA ILE A 427 1.65 -8.49 16.39
C ILE A 427 0.62 -9.65 16.33
N PRO A 428 1.05 -10.88 16.05
CA PRO A 428 0.19 -12.06 16.03
C PRO A 428 -0.69 -12.19 17.28
N LYS A 429 -1.99 -12.44 17.07
CA LYS A 429 -3.03 -12.51 18.11
C LYS A 429 -3.48 -13.96 18.31
N GLY A 430 -3.84 -14.31 19.54
CA GLY A 430 -4.34 -15.62 19.93
C GLY A 430 -3.28 -16.62 20.37
N GLY A 431 -2.00 -16.22 20.39
CA GLY A 431 -0.90 -17.03 20.92
C GLY A 431 -0.85 -18.43 20.30
N ASP A 432 -0.51 -19.42 21.11
CA ASP A 432 -0.32 -20.80 20.66
C ASP A 432 -1.63 -21.47 20.19
N ARG A 433 -2.80 -20.95 20.60
CA ARG A 433 -4.12 -21.45 20.18
C ARG A 433 -4.41 -21.24 18.70
N VAL A 434 -3.88 -20.15 18.15
CA VAL A 434 -4.02 -19.80 16.73
C VAL A 434 -2.78 -20.23 15.96
N TRP A 435 -1.60 -19.88 16.44
CA TRP A 435 -0.37 -19.99 15.66
C TRP A 435 0.34 -21.33 15.79
N GLY A 436 -0.15 -22.21 16.66
CA GLY A 436 0.39 -23.54 16.89
C GLY A 436 1.35 -23.63 18.07
N SER A 437 1.79 -24.85 18.33
CA SER A 437 2.77 -25.19 19.37
C SER A 437 3.98 -25.88 18.75
N ILE A 438 5.01 -26.18 19.55
CA ILE A 438 6.19 -26.92 19.07
C ILE A 438 5.87 -28.31 18.48
N LYS A 439 4.66 -28.83 18.70
CA LYS A 439 4.18 -30.11 18.17
C LYS A 439 3.53 -29.99 16.78
N GLY A 440 3.09 -28.80 16.39
CA GLY A 440 2.31 -28.60 15.18
C GLY A 440 1.56 -27.26 15.17
N ALA A 441 1.26 -26.74 13.98
CA ALA A 441 0.38 -25.60 13.73
C ALA A 441 -0.82 -25.96 12.83
N PRO A 442 -1.92 -25.19 12.89
CA PRO A 442 -3.12 -25.44 12.07
C PRO A 442 -2.86 -25.46 10.56
N ASP A 443 -1.90 -24.66 10.13
CA ASP A 443 -1.49 -24.45 8.75
C ASP A 443 -0.18 -25.16 8.38
N ASP A 444 0.31 -26.07 9.23
CA ASP A 444 1.37 -26.99 8.83
C ASP A 444 0.93 -27.75 7.60
N GLY A 445 1.74 -27.67 6.55
CA GLY A 445 1.53 -28.46 5.36
C GLY A 445 1.46 -29.93 5.77
N THR A 446 0.42 -30.64 5.32
CA THR A 446 0.60 -32.06 5.05
C THR A 446 1.65 -32.12 3.95
N HIS A 447 2.94 -32.24 4.29
CA HIS A 447 3.99 -32.62 3.33
C HIS A 447 3.74 -34.03 2.72
N ASP A 448 2.55 -34.57 2.93
CA ASP A 448 1.99 -35.77 2.33
C ASP A 448 1.55 -35.55 0.88
N GLU A 449 1.96 -34.50 0.15
CA GLU A 449 1.78 -34.53 -1.31
C GLU A 449 2.61 -35.66 -1.94
N GLU A 450 3.80 -35.97 -1.40
CA GLU A 450 4.53 -37.20 -1.76
C GLU A 450 3.79 -38.45 -1.26
N GLU A 451 3.21 -38.44 -0.06
CA GLU A 451 2.49 -39.61 0.48
C GLU A 451 1.16 -39.86 -0.28
N THR A 452 0.49 -38.82 -0.76
CA THR A 452 -0.75 -38.88 -1.53
C THR A 452 -0.46 -39.25 -2.98
N LEU A 453 0.61 -38.72 -3.60
CA LEU A 453 1.07 -39.20 -4.92
C LEU A 453 1.50 -40.67 -4.86
N VAL A 454 2.20 -41.08 -3.81
CA VAL A 454 2.64 -42.47 -3.61
C VAL A 454 1.44 -43.37 -3.34
N LYS A 455 0.48 -42.96 -2.49
CA LYS A 455 -0.77 -43.70 -2.25
C LYS A 455 -1.64 -43.77 -3.51
N GLU A 456 -1.71 -42.72 -4.33
CA GLU A 456 -2.42 -42.73 -5.62
C GLU A 456 -1.73 -43.61 -6.67
N LYS A 457 -0.39 -43.60 -6.75
CA LYS A 457 0.38 -44.45 -7.67
C LYS A 457 0.32 -45.92 -7.28
N ILE A 458 0.36 -46.22 -5.97
CA ILE A 458 0.13 -47.57 -5.42
C ILE A 458 -1.31 -48.02 -5.70
N ALA A 459 -2.32 -47.15 -5.52
CA ALA A 459 -3.70 -47.46 -5.84
C ALA A 459 -3.93 -47.71 -7.34
N LYS A 460 -3.15 -47.07 -8.21
CA LYS A 460 -3.17 -47.24 -9.67
C LYS A 460 -2.29 -48.39 -10.20
N HIS A 461 -1.64 -49.17 -9.33
CA HIS A 461 -0.75 -50.28 -9.70
C HIS A 461 0.38 -49.88 -10.66
N GLU A 462 0.89 -48.65 -10.55
CA GLU A 462 2.05 -48.19 -11.33
C GLU A 462 3.35 -48.56 -10.61
N GLU A 463 4.40 -48.95 -11.35
CA GLU A 463 5.70 -49.29 -10.78
C GLU A 463 6.33 -48.09 -10.06
N VAL A 464 6.56 -48.25 -8.76
CA VAL A 464 7.31 -47.28 -7.94
C VAL A 464 8.80 -47.68 -7.99
N PRO A 465 9.73 -46.81 -8.42
CA PRO A 465 11.14 -47.14 -8.46
C PRO A 465 11.68 -47.52 -7.07
N ASP A 466 12.39 -48.66 -7.01
CA ASP A 466 12.94 -49.29 -5.79
C ASP A 466 13.88 -48.39 -4.96
N ALA A 467 14.30 -47.23 -5.52
CA ALA A 467 15.14 -46.25 -4.85
C ALA A 467 14.42 -45.48 -3.71
N ILE A 468 13.10 -45.60 -3.57
CA ILE A 468 12.31 -44.90 -2.53
C ILE A 468 12.22 -45.73 -1.23
N SER A 469 12.44 -47.05 -1.26
CA SER A 469 12.15 -47.92 -0.11
C SER A 469 13.25 -48.02 0.96
N LYS A 470 14.44 -47.44 0.75
CA LYS A 470 15.57 -47.60 1.69
C LYS A 470 16.44 -46.36 1.87
N LYS A 471 15.86 -45.22 2.22
CA LYS A 471 16.56 -44.26 3.09
C LYS A 471 15.96 -44.42 4.48
N LYS A 472 16.79 -44.88 5.44
CA LYS A 472 16.50 -44.76 6.88
C LYS A 472 15.96 -43.34 7.11
N ARG A 473 14.67 -43.22 7.38
CA ARG A 473 14.06 -42.05 8.03
C ARG A 473 14.92 -41.80 9.27
N SER A 474 15.84 -40.85 9.22
CA SER A 474 16.21 -40.16 10.44
C SER A 474 14.94 -39.49 10.94
N ASP A 475 14.64 -39.57 12.23
CA ASP A 475 13.52 -38.92 12.93
C ASP A 475 13.53 -37.37 12.86
N ARG A 476 13.89 -36.78 11.72
CA ARG A 476 13.68 -35.36 11.45
C ARG A 476 12.21 -35.16 11.14
N LYS A 477 11.42 -34.91 12.18
CA LYS A 477 10.11 -34.27 12.04
C LYS A 477 10.29 -33.04 11.15
N SER A 478 9.43 -32.88 10.13
CA SER A 478 9.39 -31.64 9.34
C SER A 478 9.26 -30.45 10.30
N PRO A 479 9.97 -29.33 10.05
CA PRO A 479 9.84 -28.13 10.87
C PRO A 479 8.38 -27.65 10.82
N THR A 480 7.79 -27.48 11.98
CA THR A 480 6.43 -26.98 12.15
C THR A 480 6.45 -25.45 12.18
N PHE A 481 5.43 -24.80 11.61
CA PHE A 481 5.17 -23.37 11.77
C PHE A 481 4.81 -22.99 13.22
N GLY A 482 4.52 -23.96 14.08
CA GLY A 482 4.27 -23.75 15.50
C GLY A 482 5.55 -23.39 16.27
N ALA A 483 6.73 -23.66 15.70
CA ALA A 483 7.98 -23.05 16.12
C ALA A 483 8.11 -21.66 15.46
N MET A 484 7.42 -20.66 16.01
CA MET A 484 7.41 -19.29 15.48
C MET A 484 8.84 -18.73 15.32
N LEU A 485 9.69 -18.96 16.31
CA LEU A 485 11.14 -18.70 16.24
C LEU A 485 11.88 -20.02 16.48
N ALA A 486 12.35 -20.64 15.41
CA ALA A 486 13.24 -21.79 15.50
C ALA A 486 14.69 -21.30 15.70
N PHE A 487 15.47 -21.89 16.60
CA PHE A 487 16.89 -21.55 16.71
C PHE A 487 17.79 -22.63 16.09
N ALA A 488 18.85 -22.18 15.40
CA ALA A 488 19.80 -23.07 14.73
C ALA A 488 20.53 -24.00 15.72
N GLN A 489 20.90 -25.19 15.25
CA GLN A 489 21.60 -26.18 16.05
C GLN A 489 22.97 -25.63 16.51
N GLY A 490 23.20 -25.60 17.83
CA GLY A 490 24.42 -25.02 18.44
C GLY A 490 24.21 -23.64 19.09
N SER A 491 23.06 -23.00 18.89
CA SER A 491 22.72 -21.70 19.50
C SER A 491 22.46 -21.73 21.01
N ASN A 492 22.34 -22.93 21.61
CA ASN A 492 21.92 -23.16 23.01
C ASN A 492 20.58 -22.48 23.40
N MET A 493 19.68 -22.29 22.43
CA MET A 493 18.31 -21.81 22.69
C MET A 493 17.29 -22.81 22.17
N ASP A 494 16.21 -23.00 22.93
CA ASP A 494 15.08 -23.82 22.54
C ASP A 494 14.22 -23.09 21.50
N HIS A 495 13.56 -23.85 20.62
CA HIS A 495 12.56 -23.28 19.71
C HIS A 495 11.41 -22.64 20.50
N HIS A 496 10.96 -21.47 20.07
CA HIS A 496 9.89 -20.73 20.74
C HIS A 496 8.58 -20.82 19.96
N THR A 497 7.48 -21.09 20.66
CA THR A 497 6.11 -20.89 20.16
C THR A 497 5.78 -19.40 20.06
N MET A 498 4.55 -19.04 19.70
CA MET A 498 4.17 -17.62 19.62
C MET A 498 4.20 -16.97 21.02
N ASP A 499 3.71 -17.68 22.04
CA ASP A 499 3.71 -17.17 23.41
C ASP A 499 5.13 -17.06 24.00
N ASP A 500 6.00 -18.03 23.73
CA ASP A 500 7.42 -17.97 24.11
C ASP A 500 8.16 -16.83 23.39
N SER A 501 7.81 -16.58 22.12
CA SER A 501 8.37 -15.49 21.32
C SER A 501 7.98 -14.12 21.86
N MET A 502 6.75 -13.95 22.34
CA MET A 502 6.32 -12.73 23.02
C MET A 502 7.06 -12.51 24.34
N GLN A 503 7.32 -13.57 25.11
CA GLN A 503 8.13 -13.48 26.32
C GLN A 503 9.57 -13.07 26.01
N LEU A 504 10.17 -13.62 24.94
CA LEU A 504 11.49 -13.23 24.48
C LEU A 504 11.51 -11.76 24.06
N LEU A 505 10.55 -11.32 23.23
CA LEU A 505 10.41 -9.93 22.82
C LEU A 505 10.31 -9.00 24.03
N SER A 506 9.50 -9.38 25.03
CA SER A 506 9.32 -8.59 26.24
C SER A 506 10.63 -8.40 27.02
N LYS A 507 11.45 -9.46 27.10
CA LYS A 507 12.78 -9.39 27.72
C LYS A 507 13.76 -8.54 26.90
N MET A 508 13.66 -8.57 25.57
CA MET A 508 14.62 -7.90 24.67
C MET A 508 14.34 -6.43 24.41
N ALA A 509 13.07 -6.04 24.30
CA ALA A 509 12.67 -4.69 23.87
C ALA A 509 12.66 -3.66 25.03
N GLY A 510 12.77 -4.11 26.28
CA GLY A 510 12.81 -3.25 27.46
C GLY A 510 11.44 -2.76 27.95
N ASN A 511 11.45 -2.06 29.09
CA ASN A 511 10.23 -1.68 29.81
C ASN A 511 9.35 -0.67 29.07
N ASP A 512 9.95 0.30 28.38
CA ASP A 512 9.21 1.32 27.65
C ASP A 512 8.34 0.70 26.55
N PHE A 513 8.92 -0.20 25.75
CA PHE A 513 8.18 -0.92 24.72
C PHE A 513 7.06 -1.78 25.32
N ASN A 514 7.36 -2.54 26.38
CA ASN A 514 6.36 -3.37 27.06
C ASN A 514 5.19 -2.55 27.61
N THR A 515 5.48 -1.39 28.19
CA THR A 515 4.49 -0.46 28.71
C THR A 515 3.62 0.07 27.58
N MET A 516 4.23 0.48 26.47
CA MET A 516 3.51 0.95 25.29
C MET A 516 2.62 -0.11 24.66
N LEU A 517 3.13 -1.33 24.53
CA LEU A 517 2.39 -2.44 23.96
C LEU A 517 1.17 -2.77 24.82
N THR A 518 1.36 -3.01 26.11
CA THR A 518 0.29 -3.42 27.04
C THR A 518 -0.73 -2.31 27.33
N LYS A 519 -0.32 -1.03 27.26
CA LYS A 519 -1.23 0.11 27.39
C LYS A 519 -2.18 0.26 26.20
N ASN A 520 -1.81 -0.25 25.02
CA ASN A 520 -2.53 0.03 23.79
C ASN A 520 -3.17 -1.20 23.14
N TYR A 521 -2.61 -2.39 23.34
CA TYR A 521 -2.99 -3.58 22.60
C TYR A 521 -3.03 -4.83 23.48
N THR A 522 -3.92 -5.73 23.10
CA THR A 522 -3.90 -7.13 23.54
C THR A 522 -3.58 -8.05 22.38
N VAL A 523 -2.92 -9.17 22.69
CA VAL A 523 -2.58 -10.24 21.73
C VAL A 523 -3.19 -11.58 22.13
N GLY A 524 -4.08 -11.59 23.13
CA GLY A 524 -4.77 -12.78 23.62
C GLY A 524 -5.99 -13.19 22.79
N ALA A 525 -6.77 -14.12 23.34
CA ALA A 525 -8.03 -14.56 22.77
C ALA A 525 -9.05 -14.89 23.88
N SER A 526 -10.28 -14.43 23.70
CA SER A 526 -11.42 -14.75 24.57
C SER A 526 -12.21 -15.92 24.01
N VAL A 527 -12.32 -17.00 24.78
CA VAL A 527 -13.02 -18.24 24.37
C VAL A 527 -14.34 -18.45 25.11
N THR A 528 -14.68 -17.55 26.02
CA THR A 528 -15.95 -17.57 26.77
C THR A 528 -16.65 -16.22 26.66
N GLN A 529 -17.98 -16.23 26.77
CA GLN A 529 -18.77 -15.00 26.77
C GLN A 529 -18.35 -14.05 27.92
N ALA A 530 -18.05 -14.59 29.10
CA ALA A 530 -17.62 -13.78 30.24
C ALA A 530 -16.27 -13.07 30.01
N GLN A 531 -15.32 -13.73 29.34
CA GLN A 531 -14.07 -13.08 28.91
C GLN A 531 -14.36 -11.97 27.90
N MET A 532 -15.14 -12.29 26.85
CA MET A 532 -15.51 -11.35 25.79
C MET A 532 -16.24 -10.11 26.33
N ASP A 533 -17.18 -10.27 27.27
CA ASP A 533 -17.93 -9.17 27.89
C ASP A 533 -17.03 -8.23 28.70
N LYS A 534 -15.96 -8.78 29.30
CA LYS A 534 -14.95 -8.01 30.02
C LYS A 534 -14.05 -7.27 29.04
N THR A 535 -13.48 -7.98 28.07
CA THR A 535 -12.50 -7.42 27.13
C THR A 535 -13.15 -6.41 26.19
N ASN A 536 -14.39 -6.60 25.74
CA ASN A 536 -15.14 -5.66 24.89
C ASN A 536 -15.17 -4.21 25.42
N LYS A 537 -15.11 -4.03 26.75
CA LYS A 537 -15.17 -2.71 27.40
C LYS A 537 -13.81 -2.03 27.49
N LEU A 538 -12.72 -2.73 27.19
CA LEU A 538 -11.36 -2.25 27.33
C LEU A 538 -10.86 -1.68 26.00
N PRO A 539 -10.44 -0.40 25.93
CA PRO A 539 -9.89 0.18 24.71
C PRO A 539 -8.70 -0.58 24.12
N THR A 540 -7.93 -1.29 24.95
CA THR A 540 -6.77 -2.08 24.54
C THR A 540 -7.13 -3.31 23.70
N SER A 541 -8.36 -3.80 23.76
CA SER A 541 -8.81 -4.98 23.02
C SER A 541 -9.50 -4.64 21.69
N TRP A 542 -9.85 -3.37 21.45
CA TRP A 542 -10.78 -3.00 20.38
C TRP A 542 -10.26 -3.27 18.97
N SER A 543 -8.95 -3.41 18.77
CA SER A 543 -8.35 -3.84 17.51
C SER A 543 -8.11 -5.35 17.41
N ASN A 544 -8.41 -6.11 18.46
CA ASN A 544 -8.23 -7.56 18.53
C ASN A 544 -9.59 -8.24 18.29
N PRO A 545 -9.84 -8.83 17.12
CA PRO A 545 -11.13 -9.46 16.81
C PRO A 545 -11.39 -10.75 17.59
N LEU A 546 -10.41 -11.25 18.36
CA LEU A 546 -10.57 -12.36 19.30
C LEU A 546 -10.94 -11.92 20.72
N GLU A 547 -10.94 -10.61 21.00
CA GLU A 547 -11.25 -10.06 22.33
C GLU A 547 -12.22 -8.86 22.28
N ALA A 548 -12.51 -8.34 21.10
CA ALA A 548 -13.62 -7.44 20.86
C ALA A 548 -14.55 -8.08 19.82
N SER A 549 -15.85 -8.03 20.06
CA SER A 549 -16.85 -8.56 19.15
C SER A 549 -17.19 -7.54 18.05
N LEU A 550 -17.79 -8.00 16.95
CA LEU A 550 -18.39 -7.09 15.98
C LEU A 550 -19.49 -6.19 16.61
N PRO A 551 -19.74 -5.01 16.00
CA PRO A 551 -20.75 -4.05 16.48
C PRO A 551 -22.18 -4.60 16.32
N ASN A 552 -23.15 -3.93 16.93
CA ASN A 552 -24.56 -4.30 16.80
C ASN A 552 -25.18 -3.73 15.50
N ALA A 553 -24.87 -4.35 14.36
CA ALA A 553 -25.28 -3.87 13.04
C ALA A 553 -25.79 -5.00 12.12
N PRO A 554 -26.92 -5.67 12.42
CA PRO A 554 -27.37 -6.89 11.71
C PRO A 554 -27.64 -6.70 10.20
N ASN A 555 -27.88 -5.48 9.77
CA ASN A 555 -28.14 -5.07 8.39
C ASN A 555 -26.89 -4.52 7.67
N MET A 556 -25.74 -4.45 8.34
CA MET A 556 -24.44 -4.22 7.69
C MET A 556 -23.94 -5.52 7.06
N LYS A 557 -23.16 -5.42 5.98
CA LYS A 557 -22.43 -6.55 5.39
C LYS A 557 -20.92 -6.37 5.54
N ILE A 558 -20.19 -7.46 5.74
CA ILE A 558 -18.72 -7.49 5.71
C ILE A 558 -18.28 -8.27 4.47
N TYR A 559 -17.47 -7.65 3.64
CA TYR A 559 -16.84 -8.27 2.48
C TYR A 559 -15.36 -8.44 2.77
N CYS A 560 -14.90 -9.68 2.92
CA CYS A 560 -13.49 -10.01 3.07
C CYS A 560 -12.91 -10.36 1.70
N LEU A 561 -12.05 -9.47 1.19
CA LEU A 561 -11.42 -9.58 -0.12
C LEU A 561 -9.91 -9.74 0.09
N TYR A 562 -9.35 -10.94 -0.13
CA TYR A 562 -7.93 -11.16 0.12
C TYR A 562 -7.28 -12.13 -0.88
N GLY A 563 -5.96 -11.98 -1.03
CA GLY A 563 -5.15 -12.79 -1.91
C GLY A 563 -4.76 -14.13 -1.28
N VAL A 564 -4.61 -15.15 -2.13
CA VAL A 564 -4.16 -16.50 -1.74
C VAL A 564 -3.20 -17.08 -2.79
N GLY A 565 -2.45 -18.10 -2.41
CA GLY A 565 -1.53 -18.80 -3.31
C GLY A 565 -0.19 -18.10 -3.51
N LYS A 566 0.14 -17.10 -2.70
CA LYS A 566 1.46 -16.45 -2.70
C LYS A 566 2.26 -16.87 -1.46
N SER A 567 3.50 -17.28 -1.69
CA SER A 567 4.48 -17.58 -0.64
C SER A 567 4.60 -16.40 0.34
N THR A 568 4.37 -16.65 1.63
CA THR A 568 4.22 -15.60 2.66
C THR A 568 4.90 -15.98 3.98
N GLU A 569 5.62 -15.03 4.59
CA GLU A 569 6.40 -15.30 5.79
C GLU A 569 5.52 -15.81 6.95
N ARG A 570 5.85 -16.99 7.50
CA ARG A 570 5.04 -17.65 8.53
C ARG A 570 5.77 -17.94 9.83
N SER A 571 7.07 -18.25 9.77
CA SER A 571 7.95 -18.42 10.94
C SER A 571 9.41 -18.23 10.54
N TYR A 572 10.33 -18.18 11.51
CA TYR A 572 11.72 -17.79 11.26
C TYR A 572 12.71 -18.73 11.94
N THR A 573 13.83 -18.97 11.28
CA THR A 573 15.02 -19.58 11.86
C THR A 573 16.00 -18.50 12.27
N TYR A 574 16.33 -18.44 13.55
CA TYR A 574 17.24 -17.49 14.16
C TYR A 574 18.56 -18.14 14.59
N ASN A 575 19.60 -17.32 14.68
CA ASN A 575 20.90 -17.67 15.24
C ASN A 575 21.39 -16.57 16.20
N ARG A 576 22.44 -16.88 16.97
CA ARG A 576 23.04 -15.99 17.97
C ARG A 576 24.39 -15.46 17.46
N MET A 577 24.63 -14.17 17.67
CA MET A 577 25.86 -13.51 17.20
C MET A 577 27.11 -13.77 18.07
N SER A 578 27.14 -14.82 18.91
CA SER A 578 28.39 -15.19 19.61
C SER A 578 29.44 -15.79 18.67
N ASP A 579 29.05 -16.15 17.44
CA ASP A 579 29.81 -17.09 16.61
C ASP A 579 30.32 -16.50 15.28
N PHE A 580 30.03 -15.24 14.94
CA PHE A 580 30.52 -14.60 13.70
C PHE A 580 30.75 -13.07 13.86
N THR A 581 31.82 -12.56 13.24
CA THR A 581 32.02 -11.13 13.02
C THR A 581 30.91 -10.57 12.12
N PRO A 582 30.16 -9.54 12.54
CA PRO A 582 29.06 -9.00 11.77
C PRO A 582 29.54 -8.34 10.46
N PRO A 583 28.65 -8.21 9.44
CA PRO A 583 28.90 -7.42 8.23
C PRO A 583 29.34 -5.98 8.59
N ILE A 584 30.16 -5.35 7.75
CA ILE A 584 30.81 -4.05 8.01
C ILE A 584 29.82 -2.94 8.46
N LEU A 585 28.56 -2.95 7.98
CA LEU A 585 27.53 -1.98 8.36
C LEU A 585 27.03 -2.13 9.81
N ASP A 586 27.17 -3.30 10.42
CA ASP A 586 26.84 -3.56 11.82
C ASP A 586 28.04 -3.29 12.77
N GLN A 587 29.17 -2.80 12.23
CA GLN A 587 30.41 -2.52 12.98
C GLN A 587 30.52 -1.09 13.50
N ARG A 588 29.52 -0.21 13.33
CA ARG A 588 29.61 1.15 13.90
C ARG A 588 29.60 1.10 15.44
N PRO A 589 30.60 1.70 16.11
CA PRO A 589 30.65 1.81 17.56
C PRO A 589 29.68 2.91 18.00
N GLY A 590 28.44 2.54 18.26
CA GLY A 590 27.63 3.29 19.21
C GLY A 590 28.12 2.89 20.60
N ASN A 591 28.54 3.87 21.41
CA ASN A 591 28.86 3.68 22.82
C ASN A 591 27.61 3.20 23.57
N VAL A 592 27.34 1.90 23.49
CA VAL A 592 26.76 1.13 24.58
C VAL A 592 27.79 0.05 24.85
N SER A 593 28.83 0.46 25.60
CA SER A 593 29.37 -0.46 26.58
C SER A 593 28.17 -0.97 27.39
N ASP A 594 28.13 -2.27 27.63
CA ASP A 594 27.85 -2.65 29.00
C ASP A 594 28.73 -3.84 29.37
N GLU A 595 29.39 -3.66 30.50
CA GLU A 595 30.23 -4.65 31.18
C GLU A 595 29.35 -5.67 31.98
N THR A 596 28.01 -5.67 31.83
CA THR A 596 27.07 -5.84 32.98
C THR A 596 25.63 -6.43 32.75
N GLY A 597 25.15 -6.87 31.57
CA GLY A 597 23.76 -7.43 31.48
C GLY A 597 23.16 -7.59 30.06
N ARG A 598 23.47 -8.70 29.38
CA ARG A 598 23.20 -8.86 27.93
C ARG A 598 21.75 -9.22 27.56
N VAL A 599 21.15 -8.42 26.68
CA VAL A 599 20.12 -8.85 25.71
C VAL A 599 20.78 -9.76 24.66
N PRO A 600 20.24 -10.96 24.35
CA PRO A 600 20.83 -11.83 23.34
C PRO A 600 20.76 -11.16 21.95
N ASN A 601 21.93 -10.99 21.32
CA ASN A 601 22.03 -10.46 19.96
C ASN A 601 21.68 -11.58 18.97
N ILE A 602 20.41 -11.65 18.59
CA ILE A 602 19.86 -12.68 17.70
C ILE A 602 19.51 -12.09 16.34
N TYR A 603 19.52 -12.94 15.32
CA TYR A 603 19.19 -12.56 13.95
C TYR A 603 18.64 -13.72 13.15
N ILE A 604 17.89 -13.42 12.08
CA ILE A 604 17.41 -14.44 11.13
C ILE A 604 18.61 -15.08 10.43
N ASP A 605 18.76 -16.38 10.57
CA ASP A 605 19.86 -17.14 9.98
C ASP A 605 19.67 -17.28 8.48
N THR A 606 20.31 -16.36 7.74
CA THR A 606 20.21 -16.33 6.28
C THR A 606 20.91 -17.50 5.60
N SER A 607 21.73 -18.27 6.31
CA SER A 607 22.40 -19.46 5.78
C SER A 607 21.48 -20.67 5.68
N VAL A 608 20.35 -20.66 6.39
CA VAL A 608 19.40 -21.78 6.39
C VAL A 608 18.50 -21.68 5.17
N HIS A 609 18.62 -22.60 4.22
CA HIS A 609 17.79 -22.60 3.02
C HIS A 609 17.41 -24.05 2.68
N ASP A 610 16.11 -24.30 2.53
CA ASP A 610 15.55 -25.61 2.19
C ASP A 610 14.26 -25.42 1.39
N ASP A 611 14.37 -25.49 0.06
CA ASP A 611 13.24 -25.37 -0.86
C ASP A 611 12.15 -26.41 -0.61
N LYS A 612 12.50 -27.62 -0.13
CA LYS A 612 11.52 -28.70 0.10
C LYS A 612 10.65 -28.42 1.31
N LEU A 613 11.21 -27.73 2.28
CA LEU A 613 10.52 -27.30 3.50
C LEU A 613 9.97 -25.88 3.37
N GLY A 614 10.04 -25.26 2.20
CA GLY A 614 9.59 -23.87 2.01
C GLY A 614 10.38 -22.86 2.83
N ILE A 615 11.64 -23.15 3.17
CA ILE A 615 12.50 -22.26 3.95
C ILE A 615 13.42 -21.51 3.00
N SER A 616 13.18 -20.23 2.82
CA SER A 616 14.05 -19.35 2.04
C SER A 616 14.86 -18.47 2.98
N TYR A 617 16.14 -18.80 3.13
CA TYR A 617 17.10 -18.04 3.92
C TYR A 617 16.62 -17.74 5.37
N GLY A 618 16.26 -18.76 6.11
CA GLY A 618 15.81 -18.65 7.50
C GLY A 618 14.40 -18.09 7.63
N VAL A 619 13.66 -17.90 6.54
CA VAL A 619 12.23 -17.58 6.59
C VAL A 619 11.46 -18.77 6.07
N HIS A 620 10.62 -19.34 6.94
CA HIS A 620 9.73 -20.43 6.58
C HIS A 620 8.42 -19.84 6.05
N GLN A 621 8.13 -20.14 4.79
CA GLN A 621 7.06 -19.55 4.02
C GLN A 621 5.81 -20.45 4.04
N GLY A 622 4.65 -19.85 4.29
CA GLY A 622 3.32 -20.46 4.18
C GLY A 622 2.49 -19.85 3.05
N ASP A 623 1.21 -20.22 3.00
CA ASP A 623 0.24 -19.62 2.06
C ASP A 623 -0.27 -18.25 2.58
N GLY A 624 -0.58 -17.34 1.66
CA GLY A 624 -1.06 -15.99 1.95
C GLY A 624 -1.01 -15.09 0.71
N ASP A 625 -0.85 -13.79 0.96
CA ASP A 625 -0.82 -12.74 -0.06
C ASP A 625 0.57 -12.10 -0.25
N GLY A 626 1.64 -12.74 0.24
CA GLY A 626 3.02 -12.24 0.20
C GLY A 626 3.44 -11.45 1.44
N THR A 627 2.48 -10.97 2.23
CA THR A 627 2.75 -10.26 3.50
C THR A 627 1.96 -10.82 4.67
N VAL A 628 0.69 -11.12 4.47
CA VAL A 628 -0.25 -11.59 5.50
C VAL A 628 -0.51 -13.08 5.29
N PRO A 629 -0.15 -13.94 6.27
CA PRO A 629 -0.46 -15.36 6.17
C PRO A 629 -1.96 -15.61 6.07
N LEU A 630 -2.33 -16.66 5.34
CA LEU A 630 -3.72 -17.06 5.10
C LEU A 630 -4.54 -17.15 6.38
N LEU A 631 -3.95 -17.71 7.45
CA LEU A 631 -4.60 -17.84 8.75
C LEU A 631 -5.04 -16.48 9.32
N SER A 632 -4.24 -15.43 9.11
CA SER A 632 -4.53 -14.09 9.64
C SER A 632 -5.58 -13.33 8.84
N THR A 633 -5.49 -13.39 7.50
CA THR A 633 -6.44 -12.68 6.62
C THR A 633 -7.79 -13.42 6.52
N GLY A 634 -7.77 -14.76 6.65
CA GLY A 634 -8.92 -15.61 6.38
C GLY A 634 -9.71 -16.10 7.60
N TYR A 635 -9.08 -16.41 8.73
CA TYR A 635 -9.75 -17.12 9.83
C TYR A 635 -11.00 -16.40 10.35
N MET A 636 -10.88 -15.10 10.64
CA MET A 636 -12.02 -14.32 11.14
C MET A 636 -13.15 -14.24 10.11
N CYS A 637 -12.83 -14.16 8.82
CA CYS A 637 -13.82 -14.06 7.76
C CYS A 637 -14.55 -15.39 7.50
N VAL A 638 -13.82 -16.50 7.56
CA VAL A 638 -14.33 -17.82 7.18
C VAL A 638 -14.99 -18.55 8.35
N GLU A 639 -14.49 -18.39 9.57
CA GLU A 639 -14.95 -19.16 10.74
C GLU A 639 -15.20 -18.26 11.96
N GLY A 640 -14.25 -17.39 12.33
CA GLY A 640 -14.34 -16.58 13.56
C GLY A 640 -15.63 -15.77 13.66
N TRP A 641 -15.93 -14.92 12.67
CA TRP A 641 -17.15 -14.11 12.64
C TRP A 641 -18.42 -14.90 12.25
N LYS A 642 -18.34 -16.21 12.03
CA LYS A 642 -19.53 -17.08 11.99
C LYS A 642 -19.97 -17.50 13.39
N LYS A 643 -19.07 -17.46 14.38
CA LYS A 643 -19.36 -17.76 15.78
C LYS A 643 -20.06 -16.58 16.46
N LYS A 644 -21.12 -16.86 17.23
CA LYS A 644 -21.89 -15.84 17.98
C LYS A 644 -21.05 -15.06 18.98
N LEU A 645 -19.99 -15.67 19.52
CA LEU A 645 -19.07 -15.04 20.47
C LEU A 645 -18.41 -13.78 19.88
N TYR A 646 -17.94 -13.88 18.63
CA TYR A 646 -17.25 -12.79 17.93
C TYR A 646 -18.22 -11.95 17.06
N ASN A 647 -19.37 -12.50 16.67
CA ASN A 647 -20.40 -11.82 15.88
C ASN A 647 -21.80 -11.96 16.51
N PRO A 648 -22.07 -11.23 17.62
CA PRO A 648 -23.33 -11.38 18.37
C PRO A 648 -24.56 -10.91 17.58
N ALA A 649 -24.38 -9.97 16.65
CA ALA A 649 -25.44 -9.41 15.83
C ALA A 649 -25.75 -10.24 14.57
N GLY A 650 -24.97 -11.29 14.28
CA GLY A 650 -25.16 -12.12 13.10
C GLY A 650 -24.95 -11.35 11.79
N ILE A 651 -24.00 -10.40 11.77
CA ILE A 651 -23.63 -9.65 10.58
C ILE A 651 -23.24 -10.63 9.47
N LYS A 652 -23.77 -10.40 8.25
CA LYS A 652 -23.43 -11.25 7.10
C LYS A 652 -21.99 -10.99 6.66
N VAL A 653 -21.16 -12.03 6.72
CA VAL A 653 -19.77 -12.02 6.25
C VAL A 653 -19.67 -12.81 4.95
N ILE A 654 -19.08 -12.19 3.93
CA ILE A 654 -18.89 -12.77 2.60
C ILE A 654 -17.40 -12.77 2.32
N THR A 655 -16.83 -13.97 2.13
CA THR A 655 -15.41 -14.13 1.83
C THR A 655 -15.22 -14.37 0.34
N ARG A 656 -14.31 -13.62 -0.28
CA ARG A 656 -13.90 -13.80 -1.67
C ARG A 656 -12.39 -13.80 -1.76
N GLU A 657 -11.85 -14.96 -2.12
CA GLU A 657 -10.42 -15.16 -2.31
C GLU A 657 -10.01 -14.86 -3.76
N PHE A 658 -8.83 -14.30 -3.93
CA PHE A 658 -8.25 -13.99 -5.23
C PHE A 658 -6.93 -14.74 -5.37
N THR A 659 -6.86 -15.71 -6.29
CA THR A 659 -5.62 -16.47 -6.54
C THR A 659 -4.57 -15.55 -7.16
N HIS A 660 -3.38 -15.54 -6.57
CA HIS A 660 -2.27 -14.75 -7.08
C HIS A 660 -1.78 -15.28 -8.44
N HIS A 661 -1.78 -14.40 -9.43
CA HIS A 661 -1.16 -14.67 -10.74
C HIS A 661 -0.24 -13.52 -11.12
N SER A 662 1.06 -13.79 -11.20
CA SER A 662 2.05 -12.83 -11.71
C SER A 662 1.98 -12.71 -13.23
N SER A 663 2.00 -11.48 -13.73
CA SER A 663 2.16 -11.19 -15.16
C SER A 663 3.54 -11.65 -15.63
N PRO A 664 3.64 -12.36 -16.77
CA PRO A 664 4.93 -12.71 -17.36
C PRO A 664 5.61 -11.52 -18.07
N SER A 665 4.92 -10.38 -18.16
CA SER A 665 5.39 -9.19 -18.87
C SER A 665 6.43 -8.43 -18.02
N PRO A 666 7.67 -8.20 -18.53
CA PRO A 666 8.70 -7.46 -17.79
C PRO A 666 8.34 -5.98 -17.54
N VAL A 667 7.34 -5.44 -18.25
CA VAL A 667 6.85 -4.08 -18.04
C VAL A 667 5.82 -3.99 -16.90
N ASP A 668 5.21 -5.12 -16.51
CA ASP A 668 4.25 -5.19 -15.41
C ASP A 668 4.97 -5.42 -14.08
N ILE A 669 5.71 -4.41 -13.63
CA ILE A 669 6.47 -4.44 -12.38
C ILE A 669 5.62 -4.72 -11.11
N ARG A 670 4.29 -4.70 -11.23
CA ARG A 670 3.31 -4.96 -10.15
C ARG A 670 2.45 -6.21 -10.41
N GLY A 671 2.95 -7.17 -11.18
CA GLY A 671 2.29 -8.47 -11.39
C GLY A 671 1.01 -8.46 -12.24
N GLY A 672 0.55 -7.32 -12.75
CA GLY A 672 -0.57 -7.21 -13.69
C GLY A 672 -1.97 -7.37 -13.08
N LYS A 673 -3.02 -7.34 -13.92
CA LYS A 673 -4.45 -7.19 -13.51
C LYS A 673 -5.03 -8.31 -12.61
N ARG A 674 -4.33 -9.42 -12.45
CA ARG A 674 -4.74 -10.60 -11.65
C ARG A 674 -3.81 -10.90 -10.48
N THR A 675 -2.84 -10.03 -10.23
CA THR A 675 -2.03 -10.11 -9.02
C THR A 675 -2.92 -10.04 -7.79
N ALA A 676 -2.68 -10.93 -6.84
CA ALA A 676 -3.29 -10.89 -5.51
C ALA A 676 -2.23 -10.70 -4.43
N ASP A 677 -1.11 -10.07 -4.81
CA ASP A 677 -0.08 -9.65 -3.86
C ASP A 677 -0.63 -8.55 -2.94
N HIS A 678 -0.15 -8.47 -1.69
CA HIS A 678 -0.78 -7.70 -0.61
C HIS A 678 -1.13 -6.23 -0.96
N VAL A 679 -0.22 -5.49 -1.59
CA VAL A 679 -0.50 -4.10 -2.04
C VAL A 679 -1.14 -4.11 -3.43
N ASP A 680 -0.72 -5.02 -4.29
CA ASP A 680 -1.14 -5.04 -5.70
C ASP A 680 -2.61 -5.47 -5.87
N ILE A 681 -3.19 -6.11 -4.85
CA ILE A 681 -4.61 -6.45 -4.80
C ILE A 681 -5.52 -5.23 -4.99
N LEU A 682 -5.05 -4.02 -4.66
CA LEU A 682 -5.77 -2.76 -4.93
C LEU A 682 -5.86 -2.42 -6.43
N GLY A 683 -4.95 -2.97 -7.25
CA GLY A 683 -4.99 -2.90 -8.71
C GLY A 683 -5.61 -4.13 -9.37
N ASN A 684 -6.11 -5.09 -8.58
CA ASN A 684 -6.72 -6.31 -9.10
C ASN A 684 -8.08 -5.99 -9.74
N TYR A 685 -8.26 -6.48 -10.98
CA TYR A 685 -9.46 -6.21 -11.77
C TYR A 685 -10.74 -6.76 -11.12
N GLN A 686 -10.72 -7.98 -10.56
CA GLN A 686 -11.92 -8.55 -9.93
C GLN A 686 -12.22 -7.88 -8.59
N VAL A 687 -11.22 -7.57 -7.77
CA VAL A 687 -11.41 -6.81 -6.51
C VAL A 687 -12.06 -5.47 -6.79
N THR A 688 -11.55 -4.77 -7.82
CA THR A 688 -12.12 -3.48 -8.24
C THR A 688 -13.55 -3.65 -8.74
N ARG A 689 -13.83 -4.65 -9.58
CA ARG A 689 -15.18 -4.95 -10.06
C ARG A 689 -16.15 -5.21 -8.90
N ASP A 690 -15.71 -6.02 -7.93
CA ASP A 690 -16.52 -6.40 -6.77
C ASP A 690 -16.79 -5.19 -5.88
N LEU A 691 -15.79 -4.33 -5.63
CA LEU A 691 -15.97 -3.06 -4.93
C LEU A 691 -16.96 -2.14 -5.66
N LEU A 692 -16.81 -1.99 -6.98
CA LEU A 692 -17.70 -1.13 -7.78
C LEU A 692 -19.16 -1.62 -7.74
N ALA A 693 -19.39 -2.94 -7.71
CA ALA A 693 -20.72 -3.50 -7.52
C ALA A 693 -21.30 -3.14 -6.14
N ILE A 694 -20.50 -3.20 -5.08
CA ILE A 694 -20.92 -2.84 -3.72
C ILE A 694 -21.34 -1.37 -3.65
N VAL A 695 -20.47 -0.47 -4.10
CA VAL A 695 -20.70 0.99 -3.98
C VAL A 695 -21.79 1.50 -4.94
N ALA A 696 -22.09 0.77 -6.01
CA ALA A 696 -23.19 1.05 -6.93
C ALA A 696 -24.54 0.47 -6.47
N GLY A 697 -24.60 -0.18 -5.30
CA GLY A 697 -25.83 -0.78 -4.78
C GLY A 697 -26.27 -2.06 -5.49
N ARG A 698 -25.34 -2.77 -6.13
CA ARG A 698 -25.57 -4.04 -6.83
C ARG A 698 -24.93 -5.22 -6.08
N ASP A 699 -24.93 -5.11 -4.77
CA ASP A 699 -24.18 -5.96 -3.86
C ASP A 699 -24.78 -7.37 -3.65
N GLY A 700 -25.78 -7.73 -4.46
CA GLY A 700 -26.38 -9.06 -4.60
C GLY A 700 -26.09 -9.76 -5.94
N GLU A 701 -25.46 -9.10 -6.91
CA GLU A 701 -25.12 -9.69 -8.22
C GLU A 701 -23.66 -10.16 -8.22
N GLY A 702 -23.42 -11.48 -8.24
CA GLY A 702 -22.08 -12.04 -8.46
C GLY A 702 -21.08 -11.89 -7.30
N LEU A 703 -21.53 -11.48 -6.11
CA LEU A 703 -20.72 -11.36 -4.89
C LEU A 703 -20.94 -12.53 -3.92
N GLU A 704 -21.00 -13.75 -4.43
CA GLU A 704 -21.15 -14.96 -3.60
C GLU A 704 -19.84 -15.32 -2.89
N GLU A 705 -19.92 -16.16 -1.85
CA GLU A 705 -18.72 -16.64 -1.14
C GLU A 705 -17.87 -17.50 -2.09
N GLN A 706 -16.56 -17.22 -2.13
CA GLN A 706 -15.60 -17.90 -2.99
C GLN A 706 -14.31 -18.17 -2.20
N ILE A 707 -14.04 -19.45 -1.93
CA ILE A 707 -12.89 -19.92 -1.16
C ILE A 707 -12.20 -21.02 -1.95
N PHE A 708 -10.92 -20.82 -2.25
CA PHE A 708 -10.04 -21.73 -2.99
C PHE A 708 -8.99 -22.38 -2.09
N SER A 709 -8.57 -21.67 -1.05
CA SER A 709 -7.51 -22.06 -0.14
C SER A 709 -7.97 -23.12 0.86
N LYS A 710 -7.00 -23.70 1.59
CA LYS A 710 -7.26 -24.66 2.68
C LYS A 710 -7.71 -23.98 3.99
N ILE A 711 -8.09 -22.69 3.97
CA ILE A 711 -8.45 -21.95 5.19
C ILE A 711 -9.57 -22.61 6.00
N ARG A 712 -10.55 -23.25 5.35
CA ARG A 712 -11.60 -23.99 6.05
C ARG A 712 -11.04 -25.16 6.85
N GLU A 713 -10.05 -25.87 6.30
CA GLU A 713 -9.34 -26.96 6.99
C GLU A 713 -8.50 -26.41 8.15
N TYR A 714 -7.74 -25.33 7.92
CA TYR A 714 -6.91 -24.74 8.97
C TYR A 714 -7.76 -24.22 10.13
N SER A 715 -8.92 -23.64 9.83
CA SER A 715 -9.83 -23.08 10.83
C SER A 715 -10.39 -24.14 11.81
N THR A 716 -10.54 -25.41 11.39
CA THR A 716 -11.01 -26.47 12.30
C THR A 716 -9.96 -26.94 13.29
N LYS A 717 -8.67 -26.66 13.02
CA LYS A 717 -7.53 -27.02 13.87
C LYS A 717 -7.16 -25.91 14.86
N VAL A 718 -7.77 -24.74 14.76
CA VAL A 718 -7.58 -23.61 15.69
C VAL A 718 -8.38 -23.84 16.98
N ASP A 719 -7.74 -23.65 18.13
CA ASP A 719 -8.31 -23.91 19.47
C ASP A 719 -9.00 -22.67 20.06
N LEU A 720 -10.19 -22.31 19.53
CA LEU A 720 -10.93 -21.08 19.90
C LEU A 720 -12.44 -21.24 20.08
#